data_AF-A0A267WL20-F1
#
_entry.id   AF-A0A267WL20-F1
#
_cell.length_a   1.000
_cell.length_b   1.000
_cell.length_c   1.000
_cell.angle_alpha   90.00
_cell.angle_beta   90.00
_cell.angle_gamma   90.00
#
_symmetry.space_group_name_H-M   'P 1'
#
loop_
_entity.id
_entity.type
_entity.pdbx_description
1 polymer ?
#
loop_
_entity_poly.entity_id
_entity_poly.type
_entity_poly.pdbx_seq_one_letter_code
_entity_poly.pdbx_strand_id
1 'polypeptide(L)'
;MWHTTGSGKTLTSFKTAQLASNMDGVDKVLFVVDRKDLDYQTIKEYERFKKGAVNSNKSTKVLADQLASPDAKIIVTTIQKLSSFIRGNPKHDVYAQHVVLIFDECHRSQFGEMHTAITKHFKNYHLFGFTGTPIFAVNAKTGGSPDLRTTGQAFGGCLHSYTVVDAIKDGNVLPFRIGYVDTVRRKEGVRDEQVYGIDAAKALSDPRRVSAVTSYVLDHFDQKTKRQSSYMLKDRRVRGFNSLFAADSIGMAKQYYAEFQRQQAERGGEPLKIALIYSFAPNEADPGEQGFIDDEDFETAGLDQSSRDFLDTAICDYNRTFGSSFSTASDQFENYYKDLCLRLKNRDLDMAIVVNMLLTGFDATTLNTLWVDKNLKQHGLMQAFSRTNRILNSVKTFGNIVCFRDLRQEVDDALALFGDKDAKGTVVLKPYVEYLAAYNEKVSQLLKRFPLGEEIVGEQAQKDFLTLFGSILRLRNILQAFDDFSNDDVLSLRDLQDYQSLYIDLYQQRRSHEEADKEIINDDVVFEAELVKQIEVNIDYILELVAKYHDGHMEDKAILADIDRTIMSSPDLRSKKDLIDSFVESLSSGADVQRDWKEYIIRKKQEEFERIVSEERLKTGLAEQFIIDCFKEGYVDTDGTRIVSMLPPVSRFAPSNAYELMKSRVVERFRQYFDRFIGM
;
A
#
# COMPACT_ATOMS: atom_id res chain seq x y z
N MET A 1 -17.73 -19.98 7.76
CA MET A 1 -16.48 -20.06 7.00
C MET A 1 -15.45 -19.19 7.70
N TRP A 2 -14.29 -19.75 8.03
CA TRP A 2 -13.19 -18.98 8.62
C TRP A 2 -12.08 -18.83 7.58
N HIS A 3 -11.99 -17.66 6.96
CA HIS A 3 -11.05 -17.40 5.88
C HIS A 3 -10.31 -16.12 6.19
N THR A 4 -8.98 -16.16 6.22
CA THR A 4 -8.17 -15.02 6.65
C THR A 4 -8.46 -13.74 5.87
N THR A 5 -8.11 -12.62 6.46
CA THR A 5 -8.26 -11.32 5.84
C THR A 5 -7.38 -11.22 4.60
N GLY A 6 -8.01 -10.94 3.45
CA GLY A 6 -7.34 -10.84 2.16
C GLY A 6 -7.22 -12.10 1.32
N SER A 7 -7.75 -13.23 1.78
CA SER A 7 -7.79 -14.47 1.00
C SER A 7 -8.94 -14.57 -0.03
N GLY A 8 -9.62 -13.47 -0.35
CA GLY A 8 -10.77 -13.49 -1.26
C GLY A 8 -12.12 -13.90 -0.61
N LYS A 9 -12.31 -13.63 0.68
CA LYS A 9 -13.58 -13.85 1.40
C LYS A 9 -14.80 -13.30 0.67
N THR A 10 -14.76 -12.02 0.31
CA THR A 10 -15.85 -11.30 -0.34
C THR A 10 -16.25 -11.93 -1.68
N LEU A 11 -15.28 -12.42 -2.45
CA LEU A 11 -15.54 -13.15 -3.70
C LEU A 11 -16.25 -14.49 -3.43
N THR A 12 -15.79 -15.22 -2.42
CA THR A 12 -16.34 -16.53 -2.05
C THR A 12 -17.76 -16.41 -1.48
N SER A 13 -17.98 -15.44 -0.59
CA SER A 13 -19.28 -15.17 0.01
C SER A 13 -20.28 -14.71 -1.06
N PHE A 14 -19.85 -13.89 -2.01
CA PHE A 14 -20.67 -13.48 -3.15
C PHE A 14 -21.03 -14.65 -4.07
N LYS A 15 -20.06 -15.49 -4.44
CA LYS A 15 -20.33 -16.69 -5.27
C LYS A 15 -21.31 -17.63 -4.58
N THR A 16 -21.18 -17.77 -3.26
CA THR A 16 -22.13 -18.52 -2.43
C THR A 16 -23.54 -17.94 -2.54
N ALA A 17 -23.69 -16.62 -2.47
CA ALA A 17 -24.98 -15.95 -2.63
C ALA A 17 -25.62 -16.19 -3.99
N GLN A 18 -24.82 -16.14 -5.07
CA GLN A 18 -25.27 -16.42 -6.42
C GLN A 18 -25.78 -17.85 -6.56
N LEU A 19 -25.00 -18.83 -6.09
CA LEU A 19 -25.38 -20.24 -6.16
C LEU A 19 -26.64 -20.52 -5.33
N ALA A 20 -26.72 -19.98 -4.12
CA ALA A 20 -27.89 -20.12 -3.25
C ALA A 20 -29.16 -19.57 -3.90
N SER A 21 -29.08 -18.45 -4.63
CA SER A 21 -30.26 -17.83 -5.27
C SER A 21 -30.86 -18.66 -6.42
N ASN A 22 -30.05 -19.57 -6.98
CA ASN A 22 -30.43 -20.48 -8.06
C ASN A 22 -30.85 -21.86 -7.54
N MET A 23 -30.81 -22.11 -6.22
CA MET A 23 -31.27 -23.36 -5.64
C MET A 23 -32.80 -23.40 -5.60
N ASP A 24 -33.36 -24.56 -5.96
CA ASP A 24 -34.80 -24.79 -5.86
C ASP A 24 -35.28 -24.64 -4.42
N GLY A 25 -36.38 -23.93 -4.25
CA GLY A 25 -36.98 -23.66 -2.95
C GLY A 25 -36.36 -22.49 -2.18
N VAL A 26 -35.29 -21.84 -2.66
CA VAL A 26 -34.79 -20.57 -2.07
C VAL A 26 -35.51 -19.37 -2.71
N ASP A 27 -36.22 -18.61 -1.89
CA ASP A 27 -36.98 -17.43 -2.34
C ASP A 27 -36.09 -16.18 -2.42
N LYS A 28 -35.27 -15.96 -1.38
CA LYS A 28 -34.43 -14.77 -1.23
C LYS A 28 -33.04 -15.11 -0.70
N VAL A 29 -32.06 -14.35 -1.17
CA VAL A 29 -30.71 -14.32 -0.61
C VAL A 29 -30.37 -12.91 -0.17
N LEU A 30 -30.15 -12.73 1.13
CA LEU A 30 -29.69 -11.47 1.70
C LEU A 30 -28.18 -11.58 1.95
N PHE A 31 -27.45 -10.75 1.23
CA PHE A 31 -26.03 -10.54 1.47
C PHE A 31 -25.86 -9.33 2.39
N VAL A 32 -25.40 -9.58 3.61
CA VAL A 32 -25.32 -8.60 4.69
C VAL A 32 -23.86 -8.26 4.96
N VAL A 33 -23.53 -6.98 4.86
CA VAL A 33 -22.19 -6.45 5.13
C VAL A 33 -22.22 -5.45 6.27
N ASP A 34 -21.08 -5.27 6.94
CA ASP A 34 -20.91 -4.09 7.76
C ASP A 34 -20.65 -2.85 6.90
N ARG A 35 -21.10 -1.67 7.36
CA ARG A 35 -20.95 -0.40 6.64
C ARG A 35 -19.50 0.00 6.40
N LYS A 36 -18.58 -0.46 7.26
CA LYS A 36 -17.15 -0.15 7.19
C LYS A 36 -16.39 -0.99 6.18
N ASP A 37 -16.80 -2.25 6.02
CA ASP A 37 -16.20 -3.19 5.07
C ASP A 37 -16.75 -2.99 3.64
N LEU A 38 -17.80 -2.17 3.49
CA LEU A 38 -18.30 -1.74 2.20
C LEU A 38 -17.36 -0.67 1.59
N ASP A 39 -16.17 -1.09 1.20
CA ASP A 39 -15.26 -0.21 0.46
C ASP A 39 -15.75 0.03 -0.99
N TYR A 40 -15.21 1.06 -1.64
CA TYR A 40 -15.61 1.40 -3.02
C TYR A 40 -15.44 0.24 -4.01
N GLN A 41 -14.46 -0.64 -3.76
CA GLN A 41 -14.19 -1.80 -4.59
C GLN A 41 -15.28 -2.87 -4.42
N THR A 42 -15.69 -3.13 -3.18
CA THR A 42 -16.78 -4.02 -2.82
C THR A 42 -18.09 -3.58 -3.46
N ILE A 43 -18.42 -2.28 -3.41
CA ILE A 43 -19.58 -1.70 -4.13
C ILE A 43 -19.47 -1.91 -5.64
N LYS A 44 -18.29 -1.63 -6.22
CA LYS A 44 -18.06 -1.72 -7.66
C LYS A 44 -18.11 -3.17 -8.16
N GLU A 45 -17.55 -4.11 -7.41
CA GLU A 45 -17.66 -5.54 -7.68
C GLU A 45 -19.14 -5.94 -7.66
N TYR A 46 -19.91 -5.57 -6.65
CA TYR A 46 -21.34 -5.88 -6.61
C TYR A 46 -22.14 -5.26 -7.77
N GLU A 47 -21.90 -3.99 -8.11
CA GLU A 47 -22.54 -3.32 -9.25
C GLU A 47 -22.17 -3.97 -10.61
N ARG A 48 -20.94 -4.47 -10.76
CA ARG A 48 -20.50 -5.21 -11.95
C ARG A 48 -21.31 -6.49 -12.15
N PHE A 49 -21.64 -7.19 -11.06
CA PHE A 49 -22.37 -8.45 -11.14
C PHE A 49 -23.88 -8.28 -11.30
N LYS A 50 -24.48 -7.25 -10.67
CA LYS A 50 -25.89 -6.90 -10.86
C LYS A 50 -26.08 -5.39 -10.71
N LYS A 51 -26.27 -4.70 -11.84
CA LYS A 51 -26.52 -3.25 -11.85
C LYS A 51 -27.72 -2.91 -10.96
N GLY A 52 -27.53 -1.98 -10.02
CA GLY A 52 -28.56 -1.55 -9.07
C GLY A 52 -28.75 -2.48 -7.85
N ALA A 53 -27.86 -3.44 -7.62
CA ALA A 53 -27.89 -4.30 -6.44
C ALA A 53 -27.43 -3.58 -5.16
N VAL A 54 -26.63 -2.51 -5.27
CA VAL A 54 -26.11 -1.76 -4.12
C VAL A 54 -26.67 -0.34 -4.13
N ASN A 55 -27.70 -0.12 -3.30
CA ASN A 55 -28.24 1.21 -3.08
C ASN A 55 -27.55 1.87 -1.87
N SER A 56 -26.77 2.92 -2.12
CA SER A 56 -26.08 3.73 -1.10
C SER A 56 -27.05 4.56 -0.24
N ASN A 57 -28.31 4.75 -0.65
CA ASN A 57 -29.28 5.57 0.10
C ASN A 57 -29.67 4.97 1.46
N LYS A 58 -29.79 5.82 2.49
CA LYS A 58 -30.21 5.49 3.88
C LYS A 58 -31.66 4.99 4.01
N SER A 59 -32.40 4.85 2.92
CA SER A 59 -33.84 4.59 2.94
C SER A 59 -34.15 3.09 3.11
N THR A 60 -34.73 2.73 4.26
CA THR A 60 -35.31 1.39 4.52
C THR A 60 -36.48 1.06 3.60
N LYS A 61 -37.10 2.07 2.97
CA LYS A 61 -38.18 1.89 2.00
C LYS A 61 -37.73 1.09 0.79
N VAL A 62 -36.55 1.41 0.25
CA VAL A 62 -35.99 0.70 -0.91
C VAL A 62 -35.72 -0.77 -0.58
N LEU A 63 -35.20 -1.05 0.61
CA LEU A 63 -34.98 -2.42 1.07
C LEU A 63 -36.30 -3.18 1.21
N ALA A 64 -37.34 -2.54 1.75
CA ALA A 64 -38.68 -3.14 1.83
C ALA A 64 -39.26 -3.44 0.45
N ASP A 65 -39.17 -2.50 -0.50
CA ASP A 65 -39.64 -2.67 -1.87
C ASP A 65 -38.91 -3.83 -2.58
N GLN A 66 -37.58 -3.96 -2.38
CA GLN A 66 -36.79 -5.08 -2.90
C GLN A 66 -37.18 -6.42 -2.28
N LEU A 67 -37.42 -6.46 -0.96
CA LEU A 67 -37.84 -7.69 -0.28
C LEU A 67 -39.24 -8.13 -0.69
N ALA A 68 -40.11 -7.21 -1.09
CA ALA A 68 -41.44 -7.50 -1.61
C ALA A 68 -41.44 -7.91 -3.11
N SER A 69 -40.46 -7.44 -3.89
CA SER A 69 -40.38 -7.73 -5.33
C SER A 69 -39.94 -9.17 -5.61
N PRO A 70 -40.66 -9.98 -6.41
CA PRO A 70 -40.24 -11.35 -6.75
C PRO A 70 -38.96 -11.39 -7.60
N ASP A 71 -38.72 -10.37 -8.43
CA ASP A 71 -37.56 -10.30 -9.34
C ASP A 71 -36.23 -10.03 -8.59
N ALA A 72 -36.31 -9.48 -7.39
CA ALA A 72 -35.16 -9.21 -6.53
C ALA A 72 -34.81 -10.46 -5.68
N LYS A 73 -34.18 -11.48 -6.29
CA LYS A 73 -33.72 -12.68 -5.57
C LYS A 73 -32.51 -12.44 -4.66
N ILE A 74 -31.47 -11.76 -5.16
CA ILE A 74 -30.27 -11.38 -4.39
C ILE A 74 -30.39 -9.92 -3.99
N ILE A 75 -30.22 -9.64 -2.70
CA ILE A 75 -30.33 -8.30 -2.11
C ILE A 75 -29.08 -8.05 -1.27
N VAL A 76 -28.36 -6.96 -1.56
CA VAL A 76 -27.21 -6.51 -0.77
C VAL A 76 -27.68 -5.42 0.19
N THR A 77 -27.40 -5.58 1.48
CA THR A 77 -27.80 -4.59 2.51
C THR A 77 -26.77 -4.52 3.62
N THR A 78 -26.82 -3.45 4.41
CA THR A 78 -25.97 -3.32 5.60
C THR A 78 -26.69 -3.88 6.83
N ILE A 79 -25.93 -4.34 7.82
CA ILE A 79 -26.46 -4.82 9.10
C ILE A 79 -27.41 -3.82 9.76
N GLN A 80 -27.05 -2.52 9.76
CA GLN A 80 -27.87 -1.44 10.32
C GLN A 80 -29.17 -1.24 9.53
N LYS A 81 -29.13 -1.31 8.19
CA LYS A 81 -30.34 -1.17 7.34
C LYS A 81 -31.31 -2.32 7.57
N LEU A 82 -30.80 -3.55 7.66
CA LEU A 82 -31.63 -4.73 7.94
C LEU A 82 -32.25 -4.65 9.34
N SER A 83 -31.49 -4.21 10.35
CA SER A 83 -32.00 -4.00 11.71
C SER A 83 -33.14 -2.97 11.75
N SER A 84 -32.95 -1.80 11.11
CA SER A 84 -34.01 -0.78 11.01
C SER A 84 -35.23 -1.27 10.23
N PHE A 85 -35.03 -2.07 9.18
CA PHE A 85 -36.13 -2.69 8.45
C PHE A 85 -36.94 -3.64 9.34
N ILE A 86 -36.29 -4.53 10.10
CA ILE A 86 -36.98 -5.48 10.99
C ILE A 86 -37.81 -4.73 12.03
N ARG A 87 -37.23 -3.69 12.64
CA ARG A 87 -37.91 -2.85 13.64
C ARG A 87 -39.12 -2.13 13.06
N GLY A 88 -38.99 -1.59 11.84
CA GLY A 88 -40.06 -0.85 11.17
C GLY A 88 -41.14 -1.71 10.53
N ASN A 89 -40.84 -2.98 10.20
CA ASN A 89 -41.71 -3.87 9.42
C ASN A 89 -41.88 -5.24 10.10
N PRO A 90 -42.52 -5.33 11.28
CA PRO A 90 -42.57 -6.56 12.08
C PRO A 90 -43.44 -7.68 11.46
N LYS A 91 -44.28 -7.36 10.46
CA LYS A 91 -45.22 -8.29 9.82
C LYS A 91 -44.97 -8.46 8.31
N HIS A 92 -43.76 -8.22 7.85
CA HIS A 92 -43.44 -8.32 6.42
C HIS A 92 -43.49 -9.77 5.92
N ASP A 93 -44.02 -10.00 4.72
CA ASP A 93 -44.25 -11.35 4.17
C ASP A 93 -42.95 -12.15 3.96
N VAL A 94 -41.83 -11.46 3.75
CA VAL A 94 -40.50 -12.08 3.60
C VAL A 94 -40.11 -13.00 4.76
N TYR A 95 -40.66 -12.79 5.96
CA TYR A 95 -40.34 -13.62 7.12
C TYR A 95 -40.87 -15.06 7.02
N ALA A 96 -41.88 -15.30 6.18
CA ALA A 96 -42.43 -16.63 5.90
C ALA A 96 -41.75 -17.32 4.71
N GLN A 97 -41.00 -16.58 3.90
CA GLN A 97 -40.27 -17.09 2.75
C GLN A 97 -39.01 -17.85 3.19
N HIS A 98 -38.46 -18.68 2.30
CA HIS A 98 -37.17 -19.31 2.50
C HIS A 98 -36.04 -18.33 2.16
N VAL A 99 -35.34 -17.89 3.22
CA VAL A 99 -34.33 -16.84 3.12
C VAL A 99 -32.94 -17.36 3.49
N VAL A 100 -31.96 -17.19 2.60
CA VAL A 100 -30.56 -17.44 2.90
C VAL A 100 -29.88 -16.12 3.24
N LEU A 101 -29.34 -16.01 4.46
CA LEU A 101 -28.57 -14.86 4.91
C LEU A 101 -27.08 -15.18 4.91
N ILE A 102 -26.28 -14.37 4.22
CA ILE A 102 -24.84 -14.50 4.14
C ILE A 102 -24.23 -13.22 4.69
N PHE A 103 -23.42 -13.36 5.73
CA PHE A 103 -22.74 -12.25 6.38
C PHE A 103 -21.26 -12.25 5.97
N ASP A 104 -20.77 -11.11 5.48
CA ASP A 104 -19.32 -10.88 5.26
C ASP A 104 -18.73 -10.07 6.41
N GLU A 105 -17.48 -10.38 6.76
CA GLU A 105 -16.75 -9.84 7.92
C GLU A 105 -17.61 -9.73 9.20
N CYS A 106 -18.13 -10.87 9.67
CA CYS A 106 -18.98 -10.92 10.86
C CYS A 106 -18.24 -10.41 12.11
N HIS A 107 -18.40 -9.13 12.44
CA HIS A 107 -17.92 -8.51 13.68
C HIS A 107 -19.05 -8.31 14.70
N ARG A 108 -18.73 -8.50 15.98
CA ARG A 108 -19.72 -8.73 17.04
C ARG A 108 -20.39 -7.47 17.58
N SER A 109 -19.79 -6.29 17.42
CA SER A 109 -20.31 -5.03 18.00
C SER A 109 -21.79 -4.77 17.65
N GLN A 110 -22.24 -5.21 16.46
CA GLN A 110 -23.63 -5.07 16.00
C GLN A 110 -24.42 -6.39 15.95
N PHE A 111 -23.76 -7.55 16.15
CA PHE A 111 -24.34 -8.84 15.81
C PHE A 111 -25.27 -9.42 16.88
N GLY A 112 -25.07 -9.13 18.18
CA GLY A 112 -25.84 -9.75 19.26
C GLY A 112 -27.36 -9.48 19.20
N GLU A 113 -27.75 -8.20 19.24
CA GLU A 113 -29.15 -7.80 19.13
C GLU A 113 -29.74 -8.11 17.75
N MET A 114 -28.95 -7.93 16.70
CA MET A 114 -29.39 -8.12 15.32
C MET A 114 -29.63 -9.60 14.99
N HIS A 115 -28.75 -10.50 15.43
CA HIS A 115 -28.95 -11.94 15.32
C HIS A 115 -30.22 -12.38 16.05
N THR A 116 -30.42 -11.86 17.26
CA THR A 116 -31.65 -12.12 18.03
C THR A 116 -32.88 -11.62 17.27
N ALA A 117 -32.82 -10.44 16.67
CA ALA A 117 -33.92 -9.89 15.88
C ALA A 117 -34.20 -10.74 14.62
N ILE A 118 -33.17 -11.18 13.90
CA ILE A 118 -33.31 -12.00 12.69
C ILE A 118 -33.93 -13.35 13.04
N THR A 119 -33.32 -14.08 13.97
CA THR A 119 -33.78 -15.41 14.38
C THR A 119 -35.18 -15.40 15.00
N LYS A 120 -35.59 -14.27 15.59
CA LYS A 120 -36.96 -14.07 16.08
C LYS A 120 -37.98 -13.89 14.94
N HIS A 121 -37.65 -13.16 13.87
CA HIS A 121 -38.62 -12.79 12.83
C HIS A 121 -38.65 -13.79 11.67
N PHE A 122 -37.50 -14.11 11.08
CA PHE A 122 -37.44 -15.05 9.95
C PHE A 122 -37.74 -16.48 10.42
N LYS A 123 -38.65 -17.17 9.74
CA LYS A 123 -39.15 -18.50 10.17
C LYS A 123 -38.55 -19.67 9.40
N ASN A 124 -38.14 -19.44 8.16
CA ASN A 124 -37.49 -20.43 7.31
C ASN A 124 -36.20 -19.83 6.75
N TYR A 125 -35.08 -19.98 7.47
CA TYR A 125 -33.84 -19.33 7.07
C TYR A 125 -32.61 -20.21 7.24
N HIS A 126 -31.61 -19.95 6.40
CA HIS A 126 -30.24 -20.44 6.58
C HIS A 126 -29.31 -19.26 6.80
N LEU A 127 -28.40 -19.38 7.75
CA LEU A 127 -27.54 -18.28 8.18
C LEU A 127 -26.07 -18.71 8.07
N PHE A 128 -25.30 -18.01 7.24
CA PHE A 128 -23.89 -18.27 7.00
C PHE A 128 -23.05 -17.04 7.32
N GLY A 129 -21.91 -17.24 7.97
CA GLY A 129 -20.97 -16.19 8.31
C GLY A 129 -19.59 -16.44 7.72
N PHE A 130 -19.00 -15.40 7.15
CA PHE A 130 -17.62 -15.33 6.71
C PHE A 130 -16.87 -14.37 7.62
N THR A 131 -15.73 -14.81 8.15
CA THR A 131 -14.90 -13.96 9.03
C THR A 131 -13.44 -14.35 8.92
N GLY A 132 -12.55 -13.35 8.97
CA GLY A 132 -11.12 -13.57 9.15
C GLY A 132 -10.71 -13.80 10.60
N THR A 133 -11.53 -13.36 11.54
CA THR A 133 -11.20 -13.30 12.97
C THR A 133 -12.36 -13.85 13.81
N PRO A 134 -12.54 -15.19 13.82
CA PRO A 134 -13.59 -15.80 14.64
C PRO A 134 -13.41 -15.49 16.13
N ILE A 135 -14.53 -15.44 16.84
CA ILE A 135 -14.57 -15.24 18.29
C ILE A 135 -14.74 -16.60 18.94
N PHE A 136 -13.72 -16.99 19.69
CA PHE A 136 -13.62 -18.14 20.56
C PHE A 136 -13.93 -17.74 22.01
N ALA A 137 -14.02 -18.72 22.90
CA ALA A 137 -14.25 -18.46 24.33
C ALA A 137 -13.13 -17.60 24.95
N VAL A 138 -11.89 -17.73 24.47
CA VAL A 138 -10.71 -17.03 24.99
C VAL A 138 -10.64 -15.55 24.62
N ASN A 139 -11.32 -15.13 23.54
CA ASN A 139 -11.38 -13.74 23.06
C ASN A 139 -12.81 -13.18 23.05
N ALA A 140 -13.72 -13.78 23.83
CA ALA A 140 -15.10 -13.33 23.94
C ALA A 140 -15.29 -12.33 25.10
N LYS A 141 -16.12 -11.29 24.85
CA LYS A 141 -16.64 -10.36 25.88
C LYS A 141 -17.15 -11.09 27.12
N THR A 142 -16.57 -10.77 28.28
CA THR A 142 -16.96 -11.28 29.61
C THR A 142 -18.24 -10.60 30.12
N GLY A 143 -18.53 -9.37 29.70
CA GLY A 143 -19.78 -8.64 29.97
C GLY A 143 -20.90 -8.93 28.96
N GLY A 144 -22.16 -8.85 29.40
CA GLY A 144 -23.37 -9.03 28.57
C GLY A 144 -23.97 -10.44 28.61
N SER A 145 -25.00 -10.69 27.79
CA SER A 145 -25.73 -11.99 27.73
C SER A 145 -24.76 -13.18 27.53
N PRO A 146 -24.96 -14.31 28.22
CA PRO A 146 -24.17 -15.54 28.03
C PRO A 146 -24.38 -16.20 26.66
N ASP A 147 -25.47 -15.89 25.99
CA ASP A 147 -25.82 -16.42 24.67
C ASP A 147 -25.15 -15.61 23.54
N LEU A 148 -24.76 -16.28 22.44
CA LEU A 148 -24.14 -15.66 21.26
C LEU A 148 -22.79 -14.94 21.52
N ARG A 149 -21.98 -15.48 22.45
CA ARG A 149 -20.66 -14.90 22.79
C ARG A 149 -19.55 -15.25 21.80
N THR A 150 -19.64 -16.43 21.20
CA THR A 150 -18.67 -16.97 20.25
C THR A 150 -19.27 -17.08 18.86
N THR A 151 -18.43 -17.06 17.82
CA THR A 151 -18.87 -17.30 16.43
C THR A 151 -19.56 -18.66 16.31
N GLY A 152 -19.07 -19.67 17.05
CA GLY A 152 -19.67 -21.00 17.07
C GLY A 152 -21.11 -21.02 17.63
N GLN A 153 -21.38 -20.23 18.67
CA GLN A 153 -22.73 -20.09 19.21
C GLN A 153 -23.68 -19.33 18.27
N ALA A 154 -23.15 -18.37 17.51
CA ALA A 154 -23.93 -17.54 16.59
C ALA A 154 -24.23 -18.23 15.25
N PHE A 155 -23.27 -18.96 14.69
CA PHE A 155 -23.35 -19.50 13.32
C PHE A 155 -23.29 -21.03 13.26
N GLY A 156 -23.07 -21.71 14.39
CA GLY A 156 -22.84 -23.15 14.42
C GLY A 156 -21.38 -23.54 14.14
N GLY A 157 -21.17 -24.80 13.73
CA GLY A 157 -19.83 -25.36 13.50
C GLY A 157 -19.07 -24.66 12.37
N CYS A 158 -17.74 -24.62 12.48
CA CYS A 158 -16.91 -24.12 11.39
C CYS A 158 -16.95 -25.11 10.21
N LEU A 159 -17.54 -24.68 9.09
CA LEU A 159 -17.70 -25.52 7.90
C LEU A 159 -16.38 -25.74 7.14
N HIS A 160 -15.47 -24.76 7.17
CA HIS A 160 -14.16 -24.79 6.53
C HIS A 160 -13.29 -23.64 7.07
N SER A 161 -11.98 -23.89 7.19
CA SER A 161 -10.96 -22.90 7.57
C SER A 161 -9.88 -22.72 6.50
N TYR A 162 -9.44 -21.49 6.29
CA TYR A 162 -8.28 -21.10 5.48
C TYR A 162 -7.59 -19.95 6.22
N THR A 163 -6.58 -20.26 7.01
CA THR A 163 -6.00 -19.38 8.01
C THR A 163 -4.97 -18.42 7.41
N VAL A 164 -4.43 -17.49 8.22
CA VAL A 164 -3.33 -16.63 7.79
C VAL A 164 -2.07 -17.43 7.43
N VAL A 165 -1.86 -18.57 8.09
CA VAL A 165 -0.73 -19.47 7.84
C VAL A 165 -0.87 -20.11 6.47
N ASP A 166 -2.06 -20.64 6.17
CA ASP A 166 -2.35 -21.25 4.86
C ASP A 166 -2.16 -20.23 3.74
N ALA A 167 -2.69 -19.01 3.94
CA ALA A 167 -2.60 -17.96 2.94
C ALA A 167 -1.16 -17.48 2.68
N ILE A 168 -0.30 -17.44 3.71
CA ILE A 168 1.12 -17.10 3.54
C ILE A 168 1.87 -18.23 2.87
N LYS A 169 1.62 -19.48 3.30
CA LYS A 169 2.26 -20.68 2.73
C LYS A 169 1.94 -20.84 1.24
N ASP A 170 0.72 -20.54 0.85
CA ASP A 170 0.26 -20.63 -0.55
C ASP A 170 0.64 -19.39 -1.37
N GLY A 171 1.29 -18.39 -0.77
CA GLY A 171 1.65 -17.15 -1.46
C GLY A 171 0.46 -16.31 -1.89
N ASN A 172 -0.69 -16.43 -1.20
CA ASN A 172 -1.90 -15.65 -1.45
C ASN A 172 -1.96 -14.35 -0.61
N VAL A 173 -1.22 -14.30 0.49
CA VAL A 173 -0.92 -13.07 1.24
C VAL A 173 0.55 -13.06 1.65
N LEU A 174 1.10 -11.88 1.90
CA LEU A 174 2.49 -11.72 2.31
C LEU A 174 2.66 -11.99 3.82
N PRO A 175 3.86 -12.38 4.28
CA PRO A 175 4.19 -12.42 5.71
C PRO A 175 4.32 -11.02 6.31
N PHE A 176 4.38 -10.94 7.64
CA PHE A 176 4.62 -9.69 8.37
C PHE A 176 6.08 -9.57 8.80
N ARG A 177 6.61 -8.35 8.69
CA ARG A 177 7.82 -7.92 9.37
C ARG A 177 7.43 -6.99 10.51
N ILE A 178 7.78 -7.33 11.74
CA ILE A 178 7.43 -6.53 12.91
C ILE A 178 8.72 -5.98 13.52
N GLY A 179 8.84 -4.66 13.55
CA GLY A 179 9.92 -3.93 14.22
C GLY A 179 9.40 -3.22 15.45
N TYR A 180 10.20 -3.20 16.53
CA TYR A 180 9.88 -2.48 17.76
C TYR A 180 10.88 -1.34 17.93
N VAL A 181 10.37 -0.14 18.19
CA VAL A 181 11.17 1.05 18.48
C VAL A 181 10.94 1.41 19.94
N ASP A 182 12.00 1.31 20.74
CA ASP A 182 11.94 1.64 22.16
C ASP A 182 11.79 3.15 22.37
N THR A 183 10.57 3.59 22.65
CA THR A 183 10.25 5.01 22.86
C THR A 183 10.25 5.43 24.33
N VAL A 184 10.23 4.46 25.26
CA VAL A 184 10.20 4.70 26.71
C VAL A 184 11.26 3.82 27.38
N ARG A 185 12.27 4.42 28.03
CA ARG A 185 13.25 3.68 28.84
C ARG A 185 12.54 3.02 30.02
N ARG A 186 12.38 1.69 29.98
CA ARG A 186 11.87 0.91 31.12
C ARG A 186 12.88 0.95 32.28
N LYS A 187 12.40 1.06 33.52
CA LYS A 187 13.18 0.62 34.69
C LYS A 187 13.20 -0.91 34.68
N GLU A 188 14.38 -1.52 34.81
CA GLU A 188 14.50 -2.99 34.91
C GLU A 188 13.62 -3.54 36.03
N GLY A 189 12.79 -4.55 35.72
CA GLY A 189 12.04 -5.34 36.72
C GLY A 189 10.54 -5.05 36.89
N VAL A 190 9.92 -4.16 36.11
CA VAL A 190 8.46 -3.95 36.14
C VAL A 190 7.76 -4.82 35.10
N ARG A 191 6.84 -5.70 35.53
CA ARG A 191 5.94 -6.46 34.64
C ARG A 191 4.76 -5.56 34.21
N ASP A 192 4.39 -5.63 32.94
CA ASP A 192 3.47 -4.72 32.24
C ASP A 192 2.04 -4.66 32.82
N GLU A 193 1.62 -5.65 33.60
CA GLU A 193 0.25 -5.72 34.14
C GLU A 193 -0.08 -4.64 35.19
N GLN A 194 0.92 -3.90 35.70
CA GLN A 194 0.73 -2.84 36.70
C GLN A 194 0.93 -1.41 36.17
N VAL A 195 1.15 -1.23 34.87
CA VAL A 195 1.44 0.08 34.25
C VAL A 195 0.27 0.60 33.39
N TYR A 196 -0.95 0.10 33.59
CA TYR A 196 -2.16 0.79 33.11
C TYR A 196 -2.62 1.77 34.18
N GLY A 197 -1.89 2.87 34.31
CA GLY A 197 -2.19 3.97 35.24
C GLY A 197 -2.01 5.33 34.56
N ILE A 198 -2.41 6.38 35.27
CA ILE A 198 -2.32 7.79 34.81
C ILE A 198 -0.90 8.17 34.37
N ASP A 199 0.14 7.59 34.99
CA ASP A 199 1.54 7.88 34.65
C ASP A 199 1.99 7.30 33.30
N ALA A 200 1.40 6.18 32.85
CA ALA A 200 1.72 5.58 31.55
C ALA A 200 1.09 6.36 30.40
N ALA A 201 -0.18 6.75 30.55
CA ALA A 201 -0.88 7.60 29.58
C ALA A 201 -0.18 8.96 29.43
N LYS A 202 0.32 9.54 30.53
CA LYS A 202 1.13 10.76 30.50
C LYS A 202 2.48 10.56 29.81
N ALA A 203 3.16 9.45 30.04
CA ALA A 203 4.43 9.15 29.37
C ALA A 203 4.26 8.95 27.85
N LEU A 204 3.16 8.30 27.44
CA LEU A 204 2.86 8.06 26.02
C LEU A 204 2.47 9.35 25.27
N SER A 205 1.84 10.30 25.97
CA SER A 205 1.46 11.62 25.45
C SER A 205 2.49 12.72 25.72
N ASP A 206 3.68 12.39 26.24
CA ASP A 206 4.75 13.36 26.45
C ASP A 206 5.17 13.98 25.10
N PRO A 207 5.16 15.32 24.95
CA PRO A 207 5.52 15.97 23.69
C PRO A 207 6.89 15.57 23.15
N ARG A 208 7.86 15.25 24.03
CA ARG A 208 9.20 14.80 23.61
C ARG A 208 9.14 13.41 22.97
N ARG A 209 8.29 12.53 23.49
CA ARG A 209 8.06 11.20 22.90
C ARG A 209 7.36 11.32 21.56
N VAL A 210 6.28 12.12 21.48
CA VAL A 210 5.57 12.40 20.22
C VAL A 210 6.55 12.93 19.18
N SER A 211 7.40 13.90 19.56
CA SER A 211 8.43 14.45 18.69
C SER A 211 9.45 13.40 18.22
N ALA A 212 9.94 12.53 19.12
CA ALA A 212 10.87 11.47 18.76
C ALA A 212 10.25 10.42 17.81
N VAL A 213 8.99 10.04 18.05
CA VAL A 213 8.24 9.13 17.16
C VAL A 213 8.05 9.77 15.79
N THR A 214 7.61 11.02 15.73
CA THR A 214 7.45 11.76 14.48
C THR A 214 8.77 11.86 13.72
N SER A 215 9.88 12.18 14.42
CA SER A 215 11.21 12.23 13.80
C SER A 215 11.59 10.87 13.20
N TYR A 216 11.43 9.79 13.96
CA TYR A 216 11.73 8.44 13.48
C TYR A 216 10.92 8.08 12.23
N VAL A 217 9.61 8.37 12.22
CA VAL A 217 8.76 8.13 11.05
C VAL A 217 9.26 8.90 9.85
N LEU A 218 9.56 10.20 9.99
CA LEU A 218 10.06 11.02 8.88
C LEU A 218 11.42 10.55 8.37
N ASP A 219 12.33 10.17 9.27
CA ASP A 219 13.68 9.70 8.92
C ASP A 219 13.66 8.35 8.17
N HIS A 220 12.74 7.46 8.54
CA HIS A 220 12.68 6.10 8.01
C HIS A 220 11.54 5.90 6.99
N PHE A 221 10.77 6.94 6.68
CA PHE A 221 9.59 6.84 5.81
C PHE A 221 9.97 6.22 4.46
N ASP A 222 10.99 6.78 3.81
CA ASP A 222 11.41 6.39 2.47
C ASP A 222 11.98 4.97 2.43
N GLN A 223 12.72 4.58 3.47
CA GLN A 223 13.24 3.22 3.60
C GLN A 223 12.11 2.21 3.80
N LYS A 224 11.23 2.42 4.80
CA LYS A 224 10.15 1.49 5.13
C LYS A 224 9.12 1.37 4.00
N THR A 225 8.86 2.46 3.28
CA THR A 225 7.93 2.49 2.14
C THR A 225 8.62 2.23 0.79
N LYS A 226 9.91 1.86 0.79
CA LYS A 226 10.70 1.56 -0.43
C LYS A 226 10.59 2.65 -1.49
N ARG A 227 10.66 3.93 -1.10
CA ARG A 227 10.60 5.05 -2.05
C ARG A 227 11.78 5.08 -3.00
N GLN A 228 12.89 4.41 -2.72
CA GLN A 228 13.97 4.31 -3.71
C GLN A 228 13.60 3.42 -4.92
N SER A 229 12.55 2.60 -4.81
CA SER A 229 12.06 1.74 -5.89
C SER A 229 10.87 2.37 -6.61
N SER A 230 10.69 2.03 -7.89
CA SER A 230 9.51 2.41 -8.67
C SER A 230 8.89 1.18 -9.36
N TYR A 231 7.59 1.23 -9.60
CA TYR A 231 6.86 0.17 -10.30
C TYR A 231 5.66 0.74 -11.06
N MET A 232 5.14 -0.05 -12.00
CA MET A 232 3.92 0.28 -12.73
C MET A 232 2.69 -0.07 -11.88
N LEU A 233 1.85 0.93 -11.61
CA LEU A 233 0.53 0.77 -11.03
C LEU A 233 -0.51 1.09 -12.10
N LYS A 234 -1.09 0.05 -12.71
CA LYS A 234 -1.88 0.18 -13.94
C LYS A 234 -1.02 0.86 -15.02
N ASP A 235 -1.47 1.99 -15.57
CA ASP A 235 -0.78 2.71 -16.65
C ASP A 235 0.16 3.82 -16.14
N ARG A 236 0.36 3.94 -14.81
CA ARG A 236 1.19 5.01 -14.21
C ARG A 236 2.38 4.43 -13.46
N ARG A 237 3.58 4.97 -13.70
CA ARG A 237 4.76 4.68 -12.88
C ARG A 237 4.63 5.40 -11.53
N VAL A 238 4.76 4.66 -10.43
CA VAL A 238 4.69 5.20 -9.06
C VAL A 238 5.95 4.85 -8.28
N ARG A 239 6.30 5.72 -7.34
CA ARG A 239 7.49 5.61 -6.48
C ARG A 239 7.08 5.07 -5.10
N GLY A 240 7.68 3.94 -4.71
CA GLY A 240 7.43 3.25 -3.44
C GLY A 240 5.95 3.01 -3.10
N PHE A 241 5.70 2.81 -1.82
CA PHE A 241 4.41 2.50 -1.22
C PHE A 241 3.96 3.64 -0.29
N ASN A 242 2.75 3.54 0.24
CA ASN A 242 2.29 4.41 1.32
C ASN A 242 2.10 3.65 2.63
N SER A 243 1.70 4.40 3.65
CA SER A 243 1.55 3.90 5.00
C SER A 243 0.31 4.43 5.73
N LEU A 244 -0.04 3.75 6.82
CA LEU A 244 -0.97 4.26 7.83
C LEU A 244 -0.23 4.50 9.14
N PHE A 245 -0.67 5.50 9.89
CA PHE A 245 -0.23 5.74 11.26
C PHE A 245 -1.40 5.57 12.22
N ALA A 246 -1.39 4.49 13.00
CA ALA A 246 -2.44 4.18 13.97
C ALA A 246 -2.12 4.83 15.32
N ALA A 247 -2.88 5.88 15.65
CA ALA A 247 -2.81 6.56 16.93
C ALA A 247 -3.81 5.96 17.94
N ASP A 248 -3.47 6.06 19.22
CA ASP A 248 -4.26 5.47 20.30
C ASP A 248 -5.66 6.07 20.43
N SER A 249 -5.74 7.40 20.32
CA SER A 249 -6.94 8.21 20.54
C SER A 249 -6.97 9.44 19.63
N ILE A 250 -8.12 10.10 19.55
CA ILE A 250 -8.29 11.37 18.83
C ILE A 250 -7.29 12.42 19.34
N GLY A 251 -7.10 12.52 20.65
CA GLY A 251 -6.13 13.44 21.26
C GLY A 251 -4.70 13.21 20.78
N MET A 252 -4.25 11.95 20.69
CA MET A 252 -2.93 11.61 20.15
C MET A 252 -2.84 11.86 18.65
N ALA A 253 -3.88 11.55 17.88
CA ALA A 253 -3.91 11.79 16.44
C ALA A 253 -3.75 13.29 16.12
N LYS A 254 -4.41 14.17 16.90
CA LYS A 254 -4.26 15.63 16.81
C LYS A 254 -2.83 16.08 17.10
N GLN A 255 -2.20 15.55 18.16
CA GLN A 255 -0.82 15.87 18.51
C GLN A 255 0.17 15.43 17.43
N TYR A 256 0.04 14.19 16.94
CA TYR A 256 0.88 13.69 15.86
C TYR A 256 0.72 14.52 14.59
N TYR A 257 -0.51 14.81 14.17
CA TYR A 257 -0.74 15.63 12.96
C TYR A 257 -0.06 16.99 13.08
N ALA A 258 -0.24 17.70 14.20
CA ALA A 258 0.41 18.98 14.44
C ALA A 258 1.94 18.88 14.45
N GLU A 259 2.50 17.84 15.07
CA GLU A 259 3.95 17.63 15.14
C GLU A 259 4.55 17.28 13.77
N PHE A 260 3.86 16.47 12.95
CA PHE A 260 4.26 16.20 11.56
C PHE A 260 4.27 17.48 10.73
N GLN A 261 3.28 18.37 10.89
CA GLN A 261 3.27 19.66 10.18
C GLN A 261 4.44 20.54 10.63
N ARG A 262 4.71 20.62 11.95
CA ARG A 262 5.82 21.41 12.51
C ARG A 262 7.19 20.93 12.01
N GLN A 263 7.49 19.64 12.15
CA GLN A 263 8.80 19.11 11.79
C GLN A 263 9.05 19.15 10.28
N GLN A 264 8.03 18.93 9.44
CA GLN A 264 8.21 19.03 7.98
C GLN A 264 8.50 20.47 7.55
N ALA A 265 7.85 21.46 8.17
CA ALA A 265 8.15 22.87 7.93
C ALA A 265 9.59 23.24 8.34
N GLU A 266 10.10 22.64 9.42
CA GLU A 266 11.48 22.86 9.90
C GLU A 266 12.56 22.17 9.05
N ARG A 267 12.29 20.95 8.57
CA ARG A 267 13.24 20.16 7.76
C ARG A 267 13.42 20.73 6.35
N GLY A 268 12.41 21.40 5.79
CA GLY A 268 12.40 21.83 4.39
C GLY A 268 12.34 20.66 3.41
N GLY A 269 12.31 20.95 2.11
CA GLY A 269 12.13 19.94 1.05
C GLY A 269 10.66 19.69 0.69
N GLU A 270 10.42 18.66 -0.13
CA GLU A 270 9.05 18.27 -0.50
C GLU A 270 8.39 17.53 0.68
N PRO A 271 7.32 18.08 1.28
CA PRO A 271 6.67 17.45 2.43
C PRO A 271 5.90 16.20 1.98
N LEU A 272 5.84 15.21 2.87
CA LEU A 272 4.91 14.09 2.76
C LEU A 272 3.48 14.61 2.73
N LYS A 273 2.68 14.04 1.83
CA LYS A 273 1.24 14.31 1.79
C LYS A 273 0.56 13.46 2.87
N ILE A 274 0.30 14.09 4.03
CA ILE A 274 -0.28 13.45 5.21
C ILE A 274 -1.73 13.93 5.38
N ALA A 275 -2.67 12.99 5.53
CA ALA A 275 -4.05 13.28 5.90
C ALA A 275 -4.38 12.77 7.30
N LEU A 276 -5.45 13.30 7.90
CA LEU A 276 -5.96 12.90 9.21
C LEU A 276 -7.42 12.53 9.10
N ILE A 277 -7.80 11.37 9.64
CA ILE A 277 -9.20 10.94 9.65
C ILE A 277 -9.55 10.18 10.93
N TYR A 278 -10.65 10.59 11.54
CA TYR A 278 -11.30 9.94 12.68
C TYR A 278 -12.76 10.36 12.74
N SER A 279 -13.60 9.59 13.43
CA SER A 279 -14.95 10.01 13.82
C SER A 279 -15.27 9.60 15.26
N PHE A 280 -16.52 9.85 15.67
CA PHE A 280 -16.99 9.52 17.00
C PHE A 280 -17.28 8.02 17.12
N ALA A 281 -16.79 7.41 18.21
CA ALA A 281 -17.17 6.07 18.65
C ALA A 281 -17.95 6.19 19.97
N PRO A 282 -19.25 5.79 20.04
CA PRO A 282 -20.08 5.96 21.24
C PRO A 282 -19.63 5.16 22.47
N ASN A 283 -18.67 4.24 22.33
CA ASN A 283 -18.11 3.43 23.40
C ASN A 283 -16.59 3.67 23.56
N GLU A 284 -16.14 4.90 23.82
CA GLU A 284 -14.75 5.19 24.26
C GLU A 284 -14.41 4.63 25.66
N ALA A 285 -15.10 3.58 26.11
CA ALA A 285 -14.82 2.93 27.39
C ALA A 285 -13.67 1.92 27.21
N ASP A 286 -12.49 2.41 27.58
CA ASP A 286 -11.20 1.73 27.75
C ASP A 286 -10.64 0.97 26.52
N PRO A 287 -9.73 1.59 25.74
CA PRO A 287 -9.03 0.93 24.64
C PRO A 287 -8.04 -0.09 25.21
N GLY A 288 -8.51 -1.28 25.57
CA GLY A 288 -7.61 -2.28 26.11
C GLY A 288 -8.21 -3.51 26.72
N GLU A 289 -9.51 -3.56 27.05
CA GLU A 289 -9.97 -4.71 27.82
C GLU A 289 -9.91 -6.02 27.01
N GLN A 290 -10.26 -6.05 25.70
CA GLN A 290 -10.40 -7.34 24.97
C GLN A 290 -10.12 -7.31 23.45
N GLY A 291 -9.30 -6.38 22.96
CA GLY A 291 -8.81 -6.40 21.56
C GLY A 291 -9.80 -6.07 20.45
N PHE A 292 -10.94 -5.49 20.80
CA PHE A 292 -11.90 -4.94 19.83
C PHE A 292 -11.48 -3.52 19.41
N ILE A 293 -11.61 -3.23 18.12
CA ILE A 293 -11.53 -1.87 17.58
C ILE A 293 -12.96 -1.32 17.54
N ASP A 294 -13.22 -0.22 18.25
CA ASP A 294 -14.56 0.30 18.42
C ASP A 294 -15.19 0.87 17.15
N ASP A 295 -16.52 0.90 17.15
CA ASP A 295 -17.28 1.30 15.99
C ASP A 295 -17.34 2.81 15.76
N GLU A 296 -16.41 3.34 14.95
CA GLU A 296 -16.50 4.70 14.37
C GLU A 296 -17.55 4.76 13.23
N ASP A 297 -18.66 5.49 13.41
CA ASP A 297 -19.66 5.76 12.34
C ASP A 297 -19.24 6.97 11.50
N PHE A 298 -19.83 7.19 10.32
CA PHE A 298 -19.57 8.40 9.50
C PHE A 298 -20.21 9.68 10.09
N GLU A 299 -20.77 9.60 11.30
CA GLU A 299 -21.37 10.74 11.99
C GLU A 299 -20.32 11.50 12.80
N THR A 300 -19.90 12.65 12.26
CA THR A 300 -19.02 13.62 12.93
C THR A 300 -19.74 14.44 14.00
N ALA A 301 -21.07 14.38 14.06
CA ALA A 301 -21.89 15.13 15.00
C ALA A 301 -21.70 14.70 16.46
N GLY A 302 -21.21 13.48 16.70
CA GLY A 302 -20.89 12.99 18.05
C GLY A 302 -19.56 13.50 18.60
N LEU A 303 -18.69 14.10 17.77
CA LEU A 303 -17.42 14.67 18.23
C LEU A 303 -17.64 15.90 19.10
N ASP A 304 -16.78 16.09 20.11
CA ASP A 304 -16.71 17.36 20.81
C ASP A 304 -16.26 18.48 19.85
N GLN A 305 -16.63 19.73 20.19
CA GLN A 305 -16.36 20.88 19.32
C GLN A 305 -14.87 21.03 18.97
N SER A 306 -13.96 20.80 19.93
CA SER A 306 -12.52 20.94 19.69
C SER A 306 -11.99 19.86 18.74
N SER A 307 -12.51 18.63 18.83
CA SER A 307 -12.13 17.54 17.92
C SER A 307 -12.70 17.75 16.52
N ARG A 308 -13.91 18.29 16.41
CA ARG A 308 -14.51 18.62 15.11
C ARG A 308 -13.80 19.80 14.43
N ASP A 309 -13.53 20.88 15.15
CA ASP A 309 -12.84 22.06 14.61
C ASP A 309 -11.43 21.72 14.10
N PHE A 310 -10.74 20.84 14.82
CA PHE A 310 -9.42 20.35 14.39
C PHE A 310 -9.52 19.50 13.12
N LEU A 311 -10.52 18.62 13.04
CA LEU A 311 -10.75 17.80 11.84
C LEU A 311 -11.11 18.68 10.64
N ASP A 312 -11.96 19.69 10.80
CA ASP A 312 -12.25 20.67 9.74
C ASP A 312 -10.98 21.40 9.30
N THR A 313 -10.08 21.76 10.23
CA THR A 313 -8.79 22.38 9.90
C THR A 313 -7.92 21.43 9.05
N ALA A 314 -7.80 20.16 9.45
CA ALA A 314 -7.04 19.16 8.69
C ALA A 314 -7.66 18.88 7.30
N ILE A 315 -9.00 18.88 7.20
CA ILE A 315 -9.70 18.77 5.90
C ILE A 315 -9.45 20.02 5.04
N CYS A 316 -9.35 21.21 5.64
CA CYS A 316 -8.98 22.42 4.90
C CYS A 316 -7.57 22.34 4.32
N ASP A 317 -6.61 21.80 5.07
CA ASP A 317 -5.26 21.56 4.57
C ASP A 317 -5.28 20.55 3.41
N TYR A 318 -6.02 19.44 3.57
CA TYR A 318 -6.22 18.46 2.51
C TYR A 318 -6.83 19.07 1.24
N ASN A 319 -7.88 19.88 1.40
CA ASN A 319 -8.53 20.60 0.31
C ASN A 319 -7.55 21.52 -0.43
N ARG A 320 -6.67 22.22 0.30
CA ARG A 320 -5.62 23.08 -0.27
C ARG A 320 -4.60 22.26 -1.06
N THR A 321 -4.16 21.12 -0.52
CA THR A 321 -3.19 20.24 -1.17
C THR A 321 -3.72 19.61 -2.45
N PHE A 322 -4.99 19.23 -2.49
CA PHE A 322 -5.56 18.42 -3.57
C PHE A 322 -6.58 19.16 -4.46
N GLY A 323 -6.86 20.44 -4.22
CA GLY A 323 -7.82 21.23 -4.99
C GLY A 323 -9.26 20.72 -4.84
N SER A 324 -9.66 20.37 -3.61
CA SER A 324 -11.01 19.87 -3.29
C SER A 324 -11.75 20.80 -2.30
N SER A 325 -12.98 20.45 -1.93
CA SER A 325 -13.85 21.30 -1.11
C SER A 325 -14.71 20.51 -0.12
N PHE A 326 -14.13 19.52 0.56
CA PHE A 326 -14.83 18.70 1.56
C PHE A 326 -14.98 19.43 2.91
N SER A 327 -15.83 18.89 3.79
CA SER A 327 -16.06 19.40 5.16
C SER A 327 -16.48 18.28 6.12
N THR A 328 -16.61 18.58 7.42
CA THR A 328 -17.15 17.63 8.42
C THR A 328 -18.68 17.42 8.33
N ALA A 329 -19.41 18.02 7.39
CA ALA A 329 -20.84 17.71 7.21
C ALA A 329 -21.03 16.24 6.79
N SER A 330 -22.10 15.55 7.21
CA SER A 330 -22.23 14.09 7.07
C SER A 330 -22.08 13.59 5.61
N ASP A 331 -22.64 14.31 4.64
CA ASP A 331 -22.52 13.99 3.21
C ASP A 331 -21.12 14.30 2.65
N GLN A 332 -20.52 15.41 3.08
CA GLN A 332 -19.19 15.82 2.65
C GLN A 332 -18.07 14.99 3.29
N PHE A 333 -18.25 14.54 4.52
CA PHE A 333 -17.31 13.69 5.23
C PHE A 333 -17.24 12.29 4.63
N GLU A 334 -18.38 11.74 4.20
CA GLU A 334 -18.40 10.48 3.45
C GLU A 334 -17.65 10.62 2.11
N ASN A 335 -17.81 11.75 1.42
CA ASN A 335 -17.07 12.04 0.18
C ASN A 335 -15.57 12.24 0.44
N TYR A 336 -15.21 12.91 1.54
CA TYR A 336 -13.83 13.04 2.01
C TYR A 336 -13.19 11.68 2.25
N TYR A 337 -13.86 10.79 3.01
CA TYR A 337 -13.40 9.43 3.27
C TYR A 337 -13.14 8.66 1.96
N LYS A 338 -14.07 8.75 1.00
CA LYS A 338 -13.94 8.09 -0.31
C LYS A 338 -12.76 8.61 -1.10
N ASP A 339 -12.59 9.94 -1.16
CA ASP A 339 -11.48 10.57 -1.88
C ASP A 339 -10.13 10.23 -1.23
N LEU A 340 -10.03 10.29 0.09
CA LEU A 340 -8.85 9.90 0.87
C LEU A 340 -8.46 8.45 0.57
N CYS A 341 -9.42 7.53 0.63
CA CYS A 341 -9.20 6.11 0.30
C CYS A 341 -8.69 5.93 -1.13
N LEU A 342 -9.27 6.66 -2.08
CA LEU A 342 -8.86 6.59 -3.49
C LEU A 342 -7.42 7.10 -3.67
N ARG A 343 -7.05 8.20 -3.02
CA ARG A 343 -5.70 8.77 -3.08
C ARG A 343 -4.65 7.88 -2.42
N LEU A 344 -5.00 7.18 -1.33
CA LEU A 344 -4.15 6.12 -0.78
C LEU A 344 -3.96 5.02 -1.83
N LYS A 345 -5.04 4.47 -2.41
CA LYS A 345 -4.93 3.39 -3.40
C LYS A 345 -4.08 3.81 -4.61
N ASN A 346 -4.20 5.06 -5.06
CA ASN A 346 -3.49 5.59 -6.24
C ASN A 346 -2.09 6.17 -5.96
N ARG A 347 -1.60 6.11 -4.71
CA ARG A 347 -0.31 6.71 -4.29
C ARG A 347 -0.22 8.23 -4.45
N ASP A 348 -1.36 8.93 -4.46
CA ASP A 348 -1.41 10.39 -4.40
C ASP A 348 -1.27 10.91 -2.95
N LEU A 349 -1.62 10.07 -1.97
CA LEU A 349 -1.42 10.29 -0.54
C LEU A 349 -0.35 9.34 0.01
N ASP A 350 0.56 9.88 0.82
CA ASP A 350 1.70 9.14 1.37
C ASP A 350 1.40 8.50 2.71
N MET A 351 0.66 9.19 3.57
CA MET A 351 0.28 8.67 4.87
C MET A 351 -1.08 9.17 5.30
N ALA A 352 -1.84 8.31 5.97
CA ALA A 352 -3.02 8.72 6.72
C ALA A 352 -2.84 8.41 8.20
N ILE A 353 -3.05 9.41 9.06
CA ILE A 353 -3.14 9.25 10.51
C ILE A 353 -4.57 8.87 10.86
N VAL A 354 -4.73 7.78 11.57
CA VAL A 354 -6.03 7.16 11.90
C VAL A 354 -6.12 6.80 13.38
N VAL A 355 -7.35 6.71 13.89
CA VAL A 355 -7.62 6.15 15.24
C VAL A 355 -8.14 4.73 15.10
N ASN A 356 -9.38 4.54 14.63
CA ASN A 356 -9.93 3.21 14.32
C ASN A 356 -10.32 3.05 12.84
N MET A 357 -10.56 4.15 12.12
CA MET A 357 -10.82 4.09 10.67
C MET A 357 -9.67 3.46 9.89
N LEU A 358 -9.99 2.80 8.78
CA LEU A 358 -9.04 2.16 7.86
C LEU A 358 -8.24 0.97 8.45
N LEU A 359 -8.30 0.72 9.75
CA LEU A 359 -7.73 -0.47 10.39
C LEU A 359 -8.59 -1.73 10.14
N THR A 360 -9.85 -1.52 9.77
CA THR A 360 -10.80 -2.54 9.29
C THR A 360 -11.40 -2.07 7.96
N GLY A 361 -11.84 -3.00 7.11
CA GLY A 361 -12.52 -2.70 5.83
C GLY A 361 -11.70 -2.10 4.69
N PHE A 362 -10.65 -1.32 4.94
CA PHE A 362 -9.90 -0.64 3.88
C PHE A 362 -8.87 -1.53 3.17
N ASP A 363 -9.04 -1.82 1.88
CA ASP A 363 -8.10 -2.69 1.14
C ASP A 363 -7.26 -1.91 0.10
N ALA A 364 -5.93 -1.95 0.22
CA ALA A 364 -5.01 -1.32 -0.72
C ALA A 364 -3.75 -2.17 -0.94
N THR A 365 -3.51 -2.57 -2.19
CA THR A 365 -2.30 -3.31 -2.57
C THR A 365 -1.03 -2.45 -2.48
N THR A 366 -1.17 -1.13 -2.61
CA THR A 366 -0.09 -0.12 -2.56
C THR A 366 0.32 0.30 -1.15
N LEU A 367 -0.36 -0.18 -0.12
CA LEU A 367 -0.04 0.08 1.28
C LEU A 367 0.85 -1.04 1.82
N ASN A 368 2.09 -0.71 2.19
CA ASN A 368 3.05 -1.71 2.70
C ASN A 368 3.42 -1.51 4.17
N THR A 369 3.21 -0.33 4.75
CA THR A 369 3.71 0.01 6.09
C THR A 369 2.58 0.44 7.02
N LEU A 370 2.58 -0.06 8.25
CA LEU A 370 1.73 0.38 9.34
C LEU A 370 2.61 0.81 10.52
N TRP A 371 2.54 2.09 10.87
CA TRP A 371 3.12 2.66 12.07
C TRP A 371 2.11 2.55 13.22
N VAL A 372 2.52 1.99 14.36
CA VAL A 372 1.59 1.64 15.46
C VAL A 372 2.03 2.32 16.75
N ASP A 373 1.26 3.34 17.16
CA ASP A 373 1.27 3.88 18.52
C ASP A 373 -0.12 3.72 19.17
N LYS A 374 -0.63 2.50 19.12
CA LYS A 374 -1.95 2.10 19.63
C LYS A 374 -1.85 0.73 20.29
N ASN A 375 -2.61 0.53 21.37
CA ASN A 375 -2.68 -0.76 22.05
C ASN A 375 -3.57 -1.75 21.27
N LEU A 376 -3.00 -2.40 20.25
CA LEU A 376 -3.70 -3.41 19.45
C LEU A 376 -3.60 -4.78 20.12
N LYS A 377 -4.72 -5.51 20.24
CA LYS A 377 -4.75 -6.87 20.79
C LYS A 377 -5.60 -7.79 19.91
N GLN A 378 -5.32 -9.09 19.96
CA GLN A 378 -6.15 -10.16 19.40
C GLN A 378 -6.61 -9.88 17.95
N HIS A 379 -7.92 -9.85 17.69
CA HIS A 379 -8.46 -9.70 16.34
C HIS A 379 -8.22 -8.31 15.75
N GLY A 380 -8.32 -7.25 16.56
CA GLY A 380 -8.01 -5.89 16.12
C GLY A 380 -6.57 -5.75 15.63
N LEU A 381 -5.63 -6.43 16.30
CA LEU A 381 -4.24 -6.52 15.86
C LEU A 381 -4.13 -7.19 14.49
N MET A 382 -4.72 -8.37 14.31
CA MET A 382 -4.65 -9.09 13.04
C MET A 382 -5.29 -8.32 11.88
N GLN A 383 -6.42 -7.65 12.12
CA GLN A 383 -7.10 -6.85 11.09
C GLN A 383 -6.24 -5.68 10.62
N ALA A 384 -5.68 -4.93 11.57
CA ALA A 384 -4.81 -3.79 11.30
C ALA A 384 -3.55 -4.23 10.57
N PHE A 385 -2.88 -5.29 11.03
CA PHE A 385 -1.65 -5.77 10.40
C PHE A 385 -1.92 -6.25 8.97
N SER A 386 -3.02 -6.96 8.76
CA SER A 386 -3.46 -7.47 7.45
C SER A 386 -3.85 -6.38 6.44
N ARG A 387 -3.74 -5.09 6.78
CA ARG A 387 -3.81 -3.99 5.81
C ARG A 387 -2.55 -3.91 4.94
N THR A 388 -1.42 -4.40 5.44
CA THR A 388 -0.10 -4.23 4.80
C THR A 388 0.32 -5.42 3.91
N ASN A 389 -0.29 -6.59 4.09
CA ASN A 389 0.20 -7.85 3.52
C ASN A 389 -0.45 -8.27 2.19
N ARG A 390 -1.10 -7.35 1.48
CA ARG A 390 -1.66 -7.64 0.15
C ARG A 390 -0.58 -7.70 -0.90
N ILE A 391 -0.66 -8.70 -1.76
CA ILE A 391 0.27 -8.88 -2.88
C ILE A 391 0.03 -7.79 -3.92
N LEU A 392 1.11 -7.28 -4.50
CA LEU A 392 1.05 -6.34 -5.62
C LEU A 392 2.03 -6.74 -6.71
N ASN A 393 3.31 -6.87 -6.36
CA ASN A 393 4.41 -7.09 -7.28
C ASN A 393 5.64 -7.63 -6.52
N SER A 394 6.72 -7.83 -7.26
CA SER A 394 8.00 -8.32 -6.74
C SER A 394 8.68 -7.42 -5.70
N VAL A 395 8.43 -6.10 -5.74
CA VAL A 395 8.98 -5.13 -4.78
C VAL A 395 8.42 -5.39 -3.38
N LYS A 396 7.13 -5.72 -3.29
CA LYS A 396 6.40 -5.87 -2.03
C LYS A 396 6.49 -7.30 -1.51
N THR A 397 7.46 -7.56 -0.64
CA THR A 397 7.74 -8.92 -0.12
C THR A 397 7.09 -9.25 1.22
N PHE A 398 6.72 -8.24 2.01
CA PHE A 398 6.08 -8.39 3.31
C PHE A 398 5.27 -7.15 3.66
N GLY A 399 4.35 -7.30 4.61
CA GLY A 399 3.74 -6.18 5.31
C GLY A 399 4.65 -5.68 6.43
N ASN A 400 5.04 -4.42 6.40
CA ASN A 400 5.96 -3.83 7.38
C ASN A 400 5.19 -3.17 8.52
N ILE A 401 5.40 -3.64 9.75
CA ILE A 401 4.77 -3.14 10.96
C ILE A 401 5.84 -2.54 11.85
N VAL A 402 5.68 -1.29 12.24
CA VAL A 402 6.62 -0.60 13.13
C VAL A 402 5.87 -0.16 14.40
N CYS A 403 6.17 -0.81 15.51
CA CYS A 403 5.52 -0.61 16.79
C CYS A 403 6.34 0.32 17.69
N PHE A 404 5.71 1.40 18.16
CA PHE A 404 6.27 2.33 19.15
C PHE A 404 5.89 1.98 20.60
N ARG A 405 5.23 0.82 20.76
CA ARG A 405 4.84 0.18 22.01
C ARG A 405 5.29 -1.28 21.96
N ASP A 406 5.53 -1.87 23.13
CA ASP A 406 5.77 -3.30 23.21
C ASP A 406 4.45 -4.04 23.00
N LEU A 407 4.31 -4.69 21.84
CA LEU A 407 3.15 -5.50 21.46
C LEU A 407 3.55 -6.97 21.24
N ARG A 408 4.72 -7.40 21.73
CA ARG A 408 5.27 -8.74 21.43
C ARG A 408 4.34 -9.85 21.90
N GLN A 409 3.85 -9.74 23.13
CA GLN A 409 2.95 -10.73 23.70
C GLN A 409 1.60 -10.74 22.96
N GLU A 410 1.07 -9.57 22.63
CA GLU A 410 -0.18 -9.39 21.91
C GLU A 410 -0.13 -9.98 20.49
N VAL A 411 1.00 -9.81 19.81
CA VAL A 411 1.27 -10.43 18.51
C VAL A 411 1.31 -11.94 18.64
N ASP A 412 2.08 -12.47 19.59
CA ASP A 412 2.21 -13.90 19.84
C ASP A 412 0.86 -14.57 20.14
N ASP A 413 0.06 -13.94 21.00
CA ASP A 413 -1.26 -14.42 21.38
C ASP A 413 -2.24 -14.39 20.20
N ALA A 414 -2.22 -13.32 19.39
CA ALA A 414 -3.05 -13.20 18.20
C ALA A 414 -2.69 -14.26 17.15
N LEU A 415 -1.41 -14.47 16.89
CA LEU A 415 -0.94 -15.48 15.92
C LEU A 415 -1.27 -16.89 16.36
N ALA A 416 -1.08 -17.21 17.64
CA ALA A 416 -1.45 -18.51 18.19
C ALA A 416 -2.96 -18.78 18.09
N LEU A 417 -3.79 -17.72 18.14
CA LEU A 417 -5.24 -17.82 18.06
C LEU A 417 -5.77 -17.93 16.62
N PHE A 418 -5.16 -17.22 15.67
CA PHE A 418 -5.68 -17.11 14.29
C PHE A 418 -4.89 -17.88 13.21
N GLY A 419 -3.73 -18.44 13.56
CA GLY A 419 -2.97 -19.35 12.72
C GLY A 419 -3.13 -20.80 13.20
N ASP A 420 -2.12 -21.26 13.94
CA ASP A 420 -2.04 -22.54 14.63
C ASP A 420 -0.95 -22.41 15.71
N LYS A 421 -0.98 -23.20 16.79
CA LYS A 421 0.01 -23.09 17.90
C LYS A 421 1.45 -23.32 17.46
N ASP A 422 1.65 -24.15 16.43
CA ASP A 422 2.96 -24.47 15.88
C ASP A 422 3.43 -23.48 14.78
N ALA A 423 2.59 -22.52 14.38
CA ALA A 423 2.83 -21.67 13.21
C ALA A 423 3.49 -20.30 13.50
N LYS A 424 3.95 -20.05 14.74
CA LYS A 424 4.55 -18.77 15.15
C LYS A 424 5.66 -18.28 14.19
N GLY A 425 6.49 -19.19 13.68
CA GLY A 425 7.59 -18.87 12.77
C GLY A 425 7.24 -18.75 11.29
N THR A 426 6.02 -19.11 10.88
CA THR A 426 5.59 -19.11 9.46
C THR A 426 4.93 -17.79 9.06
N VAL A 427 4.31 -17.09 10.01
CA VAL A 427 3.52 -15.86 9.74
C VAL A 427 4.38 -14.60 9.85
N VAL A 428 5.39 -14.63 10.71
CA VAL A 428 6.32 -13.52 10.95
C VAL A 428 7.66 -13.88 10.33
N LEU A 429 8.31 -12.91 9.71
CA LEU A 429 9.67 -13.07 9.23
C LEU A 429 10.60 -13.47 10.39
N LYS A 430 11.53 -14.38 10.10
CA LYS A 430 12.61 -14.77 11.02
C LYS A 430 13.38 -13.57 11.58
N PRO A 431 14.06 -13.72 12.72
CA PRO A 431 14.96 -12.70 13.23
C PRO A 431 16.01 -12.28 12.20
N TYR A 432 16.39 -11.00 12.25
CA TYR A 432 17.41 -10.39 11.38
C TYR A 432 18.67 -11.27 11.23
N VAL A 433 19.19 -11.77 12.36
CA VAL A 433 20.41 -12.58 12.42
C VAL A 433 20.30 -13.88 11.61
N GLU A 434 19.12 -14.50 11.55
CA GLU A 434 18.92 -15.72 10.76
C GLU A 434 18.94 -15.42 9.24
N TYR A 435 18.30 -14.32 8.83
CA TYR A 435 18.36 -13.90 7.42
C TYR A 435 19.76 -13.46 7.02
N LEU A 436 20.47 -12.73 7.88
CA LEU A 436 21.84 -12.30 7.63
C LEU A 436 22.77 -13.50 7.52
N ALA A 437 22.62 -14.52 8.38
CA ALA A 437 23.40 -15.75 8.30
C ALA A 437 23.16 -16.49 6.97
N ALA A 438 21.89 -16.66 6.57
CA ALA A 438 21.54 -17.30 5.30
C ALA A 438 22.03 -16.50 4.09
N TYR A 439 21.98 -15.16 4.15
CA TYR A 439 22.50 -14.26 3.14
C TYR A 439 24.02 -14.40 3.01
N ASN A 440 24.75 -14.30 4.11
CA ASN A 440 26.20 -14.44 4.16
C ASN A 440 26.66 -15.81 3.66
N GLU A 441 25.95 -16.87 3.99
CA GLU A 441 26.22 -18.21 3.47
C GLU A 441 26.09 -18.26 1.93
N LYS A 442 24.98 -17.74 1.38
CA LYS A 442 24.77 -17.72 -0.07
C LYS A 442 25.75 -16.80 -0.80
N VAL A 443 26.06 -15.63 -0.24
CA VAL A 443 27.10 -14.75 -0.80
C VAL A 443 28.46 -15.44 -0.77
N SER A 444 28.80 -16.14 0.31
CA SER A 444 30.03 -16.95 0.34
C SER A 444 30.06 -18.03 -0.73
N GLN A 445 28.93 -18.69 -0.99
CA GLN A 445 28.81 -19.67 -2.08
C GLN A 445 28.95 -19.02 -3.46
N LEU A 446 28.34 -17.83 -3.66
CA LEU A 446 28.43 -17.06 -4.90
C LEU A 446 29.88 -16.71 -5.21
N LEU A 447 30.57 -16.05 -4.27
CA LEU A 447 31.95 -15.61 -4.44
C LEU A 447 32.93 -16.78 -4.66
N LYS A 448 32.63 -17.97 -4.12
CA LYS A 448 33.46 -19.18 -4.31
C LYS A 448 33.21 -19.90 -5.63
N ARG A 449 31.94 -20.02 -6.06
CA ARG A 449 31.55 -20.82 -7.23
C ARG A 449 31.55 -20.01 -8.52
N PHE A 450 31.32 -18.71 -8.44
CA PHE A 450 31.15 -17.82 -9.58
C PHE A 450 31.95 -16.52 -9.35
N PRO A 451 33.28 -16.58 -9.22
CA PRO A 451 34.09 -15.39 -9.02
C PRO A 451 33.96 -14.41 -10.20
N LEU A 452 33.94 -13.11 -9.90
CA LEU A 452 33.86 -12.06 -10.93
C LEU A 452 35.10 -12.11 -11.85
N GLY A 453 34.87 -12.02 -13.16
CA GLY A 453 35.90 -12.07 -14.19
C GLY A 453 36.11 -13.44 -14.84
N GLU A 454 35.47 -14.49 -14.33
CA GLU A 454 35.45 -15.82 -14.95
C GLU A 454 34.13 -16.05 -15.70
N GLU A 455 34.20 -16.70 -16.87
CA GLU A 455 33.03 -16.99 -17.69
C GLU A 455 32.26 -18.21 -17.13
N ILE A 456 30.94 -18.08 -17.00
CA ILE A 456 30.08 -19.19 -16.53
C ILE A 456 29.77 -20.12 -17.71
N VAL A 457 30.57 -21.17 -17.83
CA VAL A 457 30.46 -22.14 -18.93
C VAL A 457 29.55 -23.31 -18.55
N GLY A 458 28.56 -23.59 -19.41
CA GLY A 458 27.69 -24.76 -19.31
C GLY A 458 26.30 -24.44 -18.75
N GLU A 459 25.28 -25.04 -19.36
CA GLU A 459 23.87 -24.73 -19.08
C GLU A 459 23.48 -24.95 -17.61
N GLN A 460 23.99 -26.03 -17.00
CA GLN A 460 23.73 -26.31 -15.59
C GLN A 460 24.38 -25.26 -14.66
N ALA A 461 25.60 -24.80 -14.98
CA ALA A 461 26.28 -23.79 -14.19
C ALA A 461 25.58 -22.43 -14.27
N GLN A 462 25.06 -22.07 -15.46
CA GLN A 462 24.24 -20.88 -15.64
C GLN A 462 22.92 -20.97 -14.85
N LYS A 463 22.24 -22.13 -14.85
CA LYS A 463 21.02 -22.35 -14.06
C LYS A 463 21.30 -22.27 -12.56
N ASP A 464 22.40 -22.85 -12.10
CA ASP A 464 22.86 -22.80 -10.71
C ASP A 464 23.15 -21.35 -10.29
N PHE A 465 23.81 -20.57 -11.15
CA PHE A 465 24.07 -19.15 -10.91
C PHE A 465 22.78 -18.35 -10.78
N LEU A 466 21.86 -18.48 -11.75
CA LEU A 466 20.58 -17.78 -11.72
C LEU A 466 19.82 -18.09 -10.42
N THR A 467 19.71 -19.38 -10.07
CA THR A 467 19.01 -19.81 -8.85
C THR A 467 19.66 -19.26 -7.57
N LEU A 468 21.00 -19.30 -7.50
CA LEU A 468 21.76 -18.82 -6.34
C LEU A 468 21.66 -17.31 -6.19
N PHE A 469 21.92 -16.57 -7.27
CA PHE A 469 21.91 -15.11 -7.24
C PHE A 469 20.50 -14.55 -7.03
N GLY A 470 19.50 -15.16 -7.67
CA GLY A 470 18.09 -14.86 -7.41
C GLY A 470 17.68 -15.05 -5.95
N SER A 471 18.17 -16.11 -5.30
CA SER A 471 18.00 -16.32 -3.86
C SER A 471 18.66 -15.22 -3.01
N ILE A 472 19.85 -14.74 -3.42
CA ILE A 472 20.58 -13.65 -2.76
C ILE A 472 19.79 -12.35 -2.87
N LEU A 473 19.26 -12.03 -4.06
CA LEU A 473 18.42 -10.85 -4.29
C LEU A 473 17.15 -10.87 -3.43
N ARG A 474 16.50 -12.03 -3.29
CA ARG A 474 15.35 -12.22 -2.39
C ARG A 474 15.70 -11.91 -0.94
N LEU A 475 16.77 -12.53 -0.43
CA LEU A 475 17.23 -12.30 0.95
C LEU A 475 17.62 -10.85 1.18
N ARG A 476 18.35 -10.26 0.23
CA ARG A 476 18.76 -8.86 0.29
C ARG A 476 17.56 -7.91 0.31
N ASN A 477 16.54 -8.13 -0.50
CA ASN A 477 15.30 -7.33 -0.51
C ASN A 477 14.52 -7.42 0.82
N ILE A 478 14.65 -8.53 1.54
CA ILE A 478 14.13 -8.68 2.91
C ILE A 478 15.02 -7.90 3.89
N LEU A 479 16.33 -8.08 3.80
CA LEU A 479 17.33 -7.49 4.69
C LEU A 479 17.39 -5.97 4.59
N GLN A 480 17.18 -5.38 3.40
CA GLN A 480 17.11 -3.92 3.20
C GLN A 480 16.02 -3.22 4.02
N ALA A 481 15.05 -3.98 4.52
CA ALA A 481 14.05 -3.44 5.43
C ALA A 481 14.64 -3.11 6.82
N PHE A 482 15.69 -3.81 7.23
CA PHE A 482 16.36 -3.69 8.52
C PHE A 482 17.32 -2.52 8.53
N ASP A 483 17.28 -1.77 9.63
CA ASP A 483 18.01 -0.51 9.77
C ASP A 483 19.52 -0.79 9.88
N ASP A 484 19.89 -1.94 10.44
CA ASP A 484 21.28 -2.37 10.61
C ASP A 484 21.93 -2.93 9.32
N PHE A 485 21.13 -3.35 8.33
CA PHE A 485 21.64 -4.12 7.19
C PHE A 485 22.63 -3.34 6.32
N SER A 486 22.47 -2.03 6.20
CA SER A 486 23.40 -1.19 5.42
C SER A 486 24.85 -1.32 5.92
N ASN A 487 25.05 -1.59 7.20
CA ASN A 487 26.38 -1.77 7.80
C ASN A 487 26.89 -3.22 7.73
N ASP A 488 25.98 -4.20 7.59
CA ASP A 488 26.28 -5.64 7.61
C ASP A 488 26.31 -6.27 6.20
N ASP A 489 26.00 -5.51 5.14
CA ASP A 489 25.99 -6.03 3.76
C ASP A 489 27.42 -6.41 3.32
N VAL A 490 27.68 -7.73 3.26
CA VAL A 490 28.99 -8.29 2.87
C VAL A 490 29.28 -8.20 1.38
N LEU A 491 28.27 -7.93 0.55
CA LEU A 491 28.44 -7.79 -0.89
C LEU A 491 28.55 -6.29 -1.20
N SER A 492 29.70 -5.88 -1.74
CA SER A 492 29.89 -4.46 -2.09
C SER A 492 28.89 -4.04 -3.17
N LEU A 493 28.49 -2.76 -3.18
CA LEU A 493 27.60 -2.22 -4.21
C LEU A 493 28.12 -2.48 -5.62
N ARG A 494 29.45 -2.44 -5.80
CA ARG A 494 30.12 -2.74 -7.06
C ARG A 494 29.95 -4.20 -7.47
N ASP A 495 30.26 -5.14 -6.57
CA ASP A 495 30.16 -6.57 -6.88
C ASP A 495 28.71 -6.95 -7.16
N LEU A 496 27.77 -6.39 -6.40
CA LEU A 496 26.34 -6.58 -6.62
C LEU A 496 25.93 -6.15 -8.04
N GLN A 497 26.38 -4.99 -8.53
CA GLN A 497 26.09 -4.49 -9.87
C GLN A 497 26.70 -5.38 -10.96
N ASP A 498 27.94 -5.84 -10.78
CA ASP A 498 28.60 -6.73 -11.73
C ASP A 498 27.84 -8.07 -11.83
N TYR A 499 27.43 -8.66 -10.71
CA TYR A 499 26.61 -9.89 -10.71
C TYR A 499 25.20 -9.66 -11.26
N GLN A 500 24.59 -8.51 -11.01
CA GLN A 500 23.29 -8.14 -11.59
C GLN A 500 23.35 -8.07 -13.10
N SER A 501 24.39 -7.45 -13.65
CA SER A 501 24.62 -7.37 -15.10
C SER A 501 24.71 -8.78 -15.70
N LEU A 502 25.53 -9.64 -15.08
CA LEU A 502 25.67 -11.04 -15.50
C LEU A 502 24.35 -11.82 -15.43
N TYR A 503 23.53 -11.58 -14.40
CA TYR A 503 22.22 -12.18 -14.24
C TYR A 503 21.25 -11.78 -15.35
N ILE A 504 21.18 -10.49 -15.69
CA ILE A 504 20.33 -10.00 -16.78
C ILE A 504 20.73 -10.64 -18.10
N ASP A 505 22.03 -10.66 -18.41
CA ASP A 505 22.54 -11.17 -19.68
C ASP A 505 22.21 -12.66 -19.84
N LEU A 506 22.48 -13.47 -18.82
CA LEU A 506 22.16 -14.91 -18.83
C LEU A 506 20.65 -15.17 -18.92
N TYR A 507 19.84 -14.37 -18.24
CA TYR A 507 18.39 -14.47 -18.31
C TYR A 507 17.84 -14.14 -19.71
N GLN A 508 18.34 -13.07 -20.35
CA GLN A 508 17.94 -12.68 -21.69
C GLN A 508 18.35 -13.71 -22.75
N GLN A 509 19.56 -14.27 -22.64
CA GLN A 509 20.04 -15.33 -23.53
C GLN A 509 19.16 -16.59 -23.47
N ARG A 510 18.67 -16.96 -22.28
CA ARG A 510 17.73 -18.09 -22.14
C ARG A 510 16.35 -17.77 -22.70
N ARG A 511 15.82 -16.58 -22.41
CA ARG A 511 14.50 -16.16 -22.90
C ARG A 511 14.44 -16.11 -24.43
N SER A 512 15.51 -15.68 -25.10
CA SER A 512 15.58 -15.68 -26.57
C SER A 512 15.69 -17.08 -27.18
N HIS A 513 16.20 -18.06 -26.42
CA HIS A 513 16.24 -19.47 -26.82
C HIS A 513 14.91 -20.20 -26.58
N GLU A 514 14.13 -19.81 -25.57
CA GLU A 514 12.83 -20.43 -25.22
C GLU A 514 11.64 -19.89 -26.03
N GLU A 515 11.77 -18.77 -26.76
CA GLU A 515 10.72 -18.32 -27.69
C GLU A 515 10.50 -19.26 -28.91
N ALA A 516 11.30 -20.33 -29.04
CA ALA A 516 11.13 -21.40 -30.02
C ALA A 516 10.22 -22.55 -29.55
N ASP A 517 9.95 -22.70 -28.25
CA ASP A 517 9.03 -23.72 -27.70
C ASP A 517 8.10 -23.08 -26.65
N LYS A 518 6.81 -23.05 -26.95
CA LYS A 518 5.78 -22.55 -26.02
C LYS A 518 5.65 -23.48 -24.82
N GLU A 519 6.40 -23.25 -23.75
CA GLU A 519 6.01 -23.71 -22.41
C GLU A 519 6.70 -22.92 -21.28
N ILE A 520 5.85 -22.23 -20.49
CA ILE A 520 5.97 -21.85 -19.07
C ILE A 520 7.37 -21.44 -18.59
N ILE A 521 7.67 -20.14 -18.71
CA ILE A 521 8.69 -19.51 -17.86
C ILE A 521 8.20 -19.65 -16.41
N ASN A 522 9.00 -20.28 -15.55
CA ASN A 522 8.73 -20.41 -14.12
C ASN A 522 8.61 -19.00 -13.49
N ASP A 523 7.47 -18.68 -12.86
CA ASP A 523 7.17 -17.34 -12.30
C ASP A 523 8.28 -16.80 -11.36
N ASP A 524 9.02 -17.70 -10.71
CA ASP A 524 10.15 -17.37 -9.83
C ASP A 524 11.30 -16.65 -10.54
N VAL A 525 11.59 -16.97 -11.81
CA VAL A 525 12.69 -16.36 -12.57
C VAL A 525 12.29 -14.98 -13.10
N VAL A 526 11.01 -14.78 -13.41
CA VAL A 526 10.44 -13.47 -13.77
C VAL A 526 10.56 -12.50 -12.60
N PHE A 527 10.23 -12.95 -11.39
CA PHE A 527 10.34 -12.17 -10.16
C PHE A 527 11.78 -11.70 -9.89
N GLU A 528 12.77 -12.58 -10.06
CA GLU A 528 14.17 -12.25 -9.86
C GLU A 528 14.69 -11.27 -10.92
N ALA A 529 14.26 -11.42 -12.18
CA ALA A 529 14.57 -10.47 -13.25
C ALA A 529 13.92 -9.08 -13.01
N GLU A 530 12.72 -9.03 -12.43
CA GLU A 530 12.09 -7.76 -12.01
C GLU A 530 12.85 -7.10 -10.85
N LEU A 531 13.29 -7.85 -9.84
CA LEU A 531 14.11 -7.31 -8.75
C LEU A 531 15.40 -6.69 -9.27
N VAL A 532 16.05 -7.33 -10.25
CA VAL A 532 17.27 -6.77 -10.86
C VAL A 532 16.98 -5.49 -11.65
N LYS A 533 15.89 -5.46 -12.44
CA LYS A 533 15.45 -4.23 -13.14
C LYS A 533 15.07 -3.09 -12.18
N GLN A 534 14.66 -3.39 -10.95
CA GLN A 534 14.24 -2.39 -9.96
C GLN A 534 15.40 -1.83 -9.13
N ILE A 535 16.55 -2.51 -9.09
CA ILE A 535 17.82 -2.00 -8.52
C ILE A 535 18.61 -1.24 -9.62
N GLU A 536 17.95 -0.87 -10.73
CA GLU A 536 18.50 0.08 -11.69
C GLU A 536 19.06 1.27 -10.92
N VAL A 537 20.37 1.45 -11.09
CA VAL A 537 21.16 2.52 -10.52
C VAL A 537 20.38 3.83 -10.60
N ASN A 538 19.97 4.35 -9.45
CA ASN A 538 19.34 5.65 -9.36
C ASN A 538 20.41 6.73 -9.58
N ILE A 539 20.03 7.83 -10.21
CA ILE A 539 20.91 8.97 -10.47
C ILE A 539 21.58 9.48 -9.19
N ASP A 540 20.91 9.33 -8.04
CA ASP A 540 21.46 9.67 -6.72
C ASP A 540 22.80 8.96 -6.43
N TYR A 541 22.97 7.70 -6.81
CA TYR A 541 24.23 6.97 -6.62
C TYR A 541 25.32 7.45 -7.58
N ILE A 542 24.95 7.80 -8.83
CA ILE A 542 25.88 8.44 -9.75
C ILE A 542 26.35 9.76 -9.16
N LEU A 543 25.45 10.56 -8.57
CA LEU A 543 25.81 11.82 -7.92
C LEU A 543 26.68 11.62 -6.69
N GLU A 544 26.51 10.53 -5.92
CA GLU A 544 27.43 10.17 -4.84
C GLU A 544 28.83 9.83 -5.35
N LEU A 545 28.94 9.06 -6.45
CA LEU A 545 30.23 8.78 -7.08
C LEU A 545 30.88 10.06 -7.62
N VAL A 546 30.09 10.96 -8.20
CA VAL A 546 30.56 12.26 -8.69
C VAL A 546 31.00 13.15 -7.53
N ALA A 547 30.28 13.17 -6.41
CA ALA A 547 30.67 13.86 -5.19
C ALA A 547 31.99 13.30 -4.65
N LYS A 548 32.14 11.98 -4.60
CA LYS A 548 33.39 11.33 -4.19
C LYS A 548 34.56 11.67 -5.13
N TYR A 549 34.33 11.71 -6.43
CA TYR A 549 35.33 12.15 -7.42
C TYR A 549 35.72 13.61 -7.21
N HIS A 550 34.75 14.47 -6.93
CA HIS A 550 34.94 15.89 -6.67
C HIS A 550 35.70 16.17 -5.35
N ASP A 551 35.29 15.53 -4.26
CA ASP A 551 35.92 15.60 -2.94
C ASP A 551 37.36 15.06 -2.97
N GLY A 552 37.62 14.09 -3.85
CA GLY A 552 38.96 13.57 -4.17
C GLY A 552 39.77 14.45 -5.13
N HIS A 553 39.43 15.73 -5.27
CA HIS A 553 40.08 16.71 -6.16
C HIS A 553 40.12 16.32 -7.65
N MET A 554 39.21 15.45 -8.10
CA MET A 554 39.09 15.01 -9.50
C MET A 554 40.36 14.31 -10.04
N GLU A 555 41.13 13.65 -9.17
CA GLU A 555 42.36 12.95 -9.57
C GLU A 555 42.16 11.45 -9.81
N ASP A 556 41.21 10.82 -9.11
CA ASP A 556 40.98 9.37 -9.18
C ASP A 556 40.15 8.98 -10.41
N LYS A 557 40.86 8.72 -11.51
CA LYS A 557 40.27 8.25 -12.77
C LYS A 557 39.58 6.88 -12.68
N ALA A 558 39.81 6.10 -11.62
CA ALA A 558 39.07 4.86 -11.42
C ALA A 558 37.59 5.13 -11.12
N ILE A 559 37.29 6.24 -10.43
CA ILE A 559 35.90 6.64 -10.13
C ILE A 559 35.16 7.03 -11.42
N LEU A 560 35.82 7.69 -12.38
CA LEU A 560 35.23 7.97 -13.69
C LEU A 560 34.89 6.69 -14.47
N ALA A 561 35.78 5.69 -14.43
CA ALA A 561 35.53 4.39 -15.05
C ALA A 561 34.38 3.63 -14.37
N ASP A 562 34.25 3.77 -13.05
CA ASP A 562 33.13 3.20 -12.28
C ASP A 562 31.82 3.93 -12.59
N ILE A 563 31.81 5.28 -12.71
CA ILE A 563 30.64 6.06 -13.16
C ILE A 563 30.21 5.60 -14.56
N ASP A 564 31.14 5.53 -15.51
CA ASP A 564 30.86 5.12 -16.89
C ASP A 564 30.27 3.71 -16.95
N ARG A 565 30.88 2.75 -16.25
CA ARG A 565 30.38 1.38 -16.17
C ARG A 565 28.98 1.33 -15.55
N THR A 566 28.76 2.11 -14.49
CA THR A 566 27.49 2.18 -13.79
C THR A 566 26.39 2.72 -14.71
N ILE A 567 26.66 3.79 -15.47
CA ILE A 567 25.74 4.32 -16.49
C ILE A 567 25.44 3.27 -17.56
N MET A 568 26.49 2.59 -18.05
CA MET A 568 26.34 1.56 -19.08
C MET A 568 25.62 0.30 -18.58
N SER A 569 25.53 0.07 -17.27
CA SER A 569 24.76 -1.05 -16.70
C SER A 569 23.24 -0.81 -16.64
N SER A 570 22.79 0.44 -16.70
CA SER A 570 21.37 0.83 -16.62
C SER A 570 20.85 1.35 -17.96
N PRO A 571 19.86 0.67 -18.59
CA PRO A 571 19.22 1.15 -19.82
C PRO A 571 18.65 2.57 -19.69
N ASP A 572 18.10 2.93 -18.52
CA ASP A 572 17.55 4.27 -18.23
C ASP A 572 18.64 5.35 -18.10
N LEU A 573 19.81 5.02 -17.55
CA LEU A 573 20.93 5.97 -17.44
C LEU A 573 21.71 6.12 -18.75
N ARG A 574 21.74 5.09 -19.62
CA ARG A 574 22.42 5.17 -20.93
C ARG A 574 21.90 6.32 -21.78
N SER A 575 20.59 6.58 -21.76
CA SER A 575 19.99 7.70 -22.50
C SER A 575 20.33 9.08 -21.91
N LYS A 576 20.86 9.11 -20.69
CA LYS A 576 21.23 10.30 -19.91
C LYS A 576 22.75 10.47 -19.80
N LYS A 577 23.53 9.54 -20.34
CA LYS A 577 25.00 9.49 -20.22
C LYS A 577 25.66 10.81 -20.55
N ASP A 578 25.31 11.40 -21.68
CA ASP A 578 25.94 12.63 -22.15
C ASP A 578 25.63 13.83 -21.25
N LEU A 579 24.46 13.87 -20.58
CA LEU A 579 24.15 14.88 -19.57
C LEU A 579 25.04 14.73 -18.34
N ILE A 580 25.24 13.48 -17.89
CA ILE A 580 26.07 13.16 -16.74
C ILE A 580 27.54 13.47 -17.05
N ASP A 581 28.06 13.00 -18.18
CA ASP A 581 29.44 13.26 -18.61
C ASP A 581 29.71 14.77 -18.72
N SER A 582 28.81 15.50 -19.38
CA SER A 582 28.93 16.96 -19.52
C SER A 582 28.83 17.70 -18.18
N PHE A 583 28.05 17.18 -17.23
CA PHE A 583 27.99 17.73 -15.88
C PHE A 583 29.31 17.52 -15.14
N VAL A 584 29.83 16.29 -15.17
CA VAL A 584 31.11 15.93 -14.54
C VAL A 584 32.25 16.79 -15.06
N GLU A 585 32.27 17.06 -16.37
CA GLU A 585 33.24 17.97 -16.99
C GLU A 585 33.08 19.44 -16.57
N SER A 586 31.87 19.85 -16.18
CA SER A 586 31.55 21.24 -15.80
C SER A 586 31.77 21.57 -14.32
N LEU A 587 32.09 20.57 -13.49
CA LEU A 587 32.28 20.73 -12.05
C LEU A 587 33.53 21.55 -11.72
N SER A 588 33.43 22.40 -10.69
CA SER A 588 34.53 23.23 -10.19
C SER A 588 34.80 22.96 -8.71
N SER A 589 36.05 23.15 -8.25
CA SER A 589 36.46 22.83 -6.88
C SER A 589 35.69 23.65 -5.83
N GLY A 590 35.05 22.97 -4.85
CA GLY A 590 34.36 23.59 -3.71
C GLY A 590 32.84 23.73 -3.83
N ALA A 591 32.21 23.05 -4.79
CA ALA A 591 30.77 23.13 -5.04
C ALA A 591 29.96 21.96 -4.43
N ASP A 592 28.67 22.19 -4.18
CA ASP A 592 27.72 21.16 -3.72
C ASP A 592 27.16 20.41 -4.94
N VAL A 593 27.65 19.19 -5.17
CA VAL A 593 27.32 18.38 -6.35
C VAL A 593 25.82 18.15 -6.53
N GLN A 594 25.06 17.97 -5.44
CA GLN A 594 23.62 17.75 -5.53
C GLN A 594 22.87 19.02 -5.96
N ARG A 595 23.26 20.16 -5.41
CA ARG A 595 22.68 21.45 -5.78
C ARG A 595 23.04 21.81 -7.23
N ASP A 596 24.32 21.68 -7.59
CA ASP A 596 24.83 22.02 -8.92
C ASP A 596 24.21 21.14 -10.00
N TRP A 597 23.97 19.87 -9.70
CA TRP A 597 23.26 18.97 -10.60
C TRP A 597 21.84 19.47 -10.92
N LYS A 598 21.08 19.90 -9.89
CA LYS A 598 19.74 20.46 -10.09
C LYS A 598 19.78 21.73 -10.94
N GLU A 599 20.70 22.64 -10.65
CA GLU A 599 20.87 23.87 -11.42
C GLU A 599 21.29 23.58 -12.88
N TYR A 600 22.20 22.60 -13.07
CA TYR A 600 22.65 22.14 -14.38
C TYR A 600 21.50 21.55 -15.21
N ILE A 601 20.68 20.68 -14.62
CA ILE A 601 19.54 20.06 -15.28
C ILE A 601 18.47 21.10 -15.64
N ILE A 602 18.17 22.07 -14.76
CA ILE A 602 17.24 23.16 -15.06
C ILE A 602 17.72 23.93 -16.30
N ARG A 603 19.01 24.30 -16.35
CA ARG A 603 19.60 25.00 -17.49
C ARG A 603 19.53 24.16 -18.77
N LYS A 604 19.91 22.87 -18.72
CA LYS A 604 19.88 21.99 -19.89
C LYS A 604 18.48 21.71 -20.41
N LYS A 605 17.49 21.53 -19.52
CA LYS A 605 16.07 21.45 -19.88
C LYS A 605 15.66 22.68 -20.68
N GLN A 606 15.98 23.87 -20.19
CA GLN A 606 15.66 25.12 -20.87
C GLN A 606 16.34 25.23 -22.25
N GLU A 607 17.66 25.00 -22.31
CA GLU A 607 18.44 25.07 -23.56
C GLU A 607 17.89 24.11 -24.64
N GLU A 608 17.65 22.85 -24.27
CA GLU A 608 17.17 21.84 -25.22
C GLU A 608 15.71 22.07 -25.64
N PHE A 609 14.86 22.55 -24.73
CA PHE A 609 13.49 22.95 -25.05
C PHE A 609 13.46 24.12 -26.03
N GLU A 610 14.23 25.18 -25.78
CA GLU A 610 14.34 26.34 -26.66
C GLU A 610 14.86 25.96 -28.06
N ARG A 611 15.80 25.00 -28.11
CA ARG A 611 16.27 24.43 -29.38
C ARG A 611 15.15 23.71 -30.13
N ILE A 612 14.35 22.87 -29.47
CA ILE A 612 13.21 22.19 -30.11
C ILE A 612 12.20 23.21 -30.64
N VAL A 613 11.84 24.21 -29.82
CA VAL A 613 10.87 25.26 -30.18
C VAL A 613 11.37 26.08 -31.37
N SER A 614 12.65 26.46 -31.39
CA SER A 614 13.23 27.28 -32.47
C SER A 614 13.40 26.50 -33.78
N GLU A 615 13.93 25.28 -33.73
CA GLU A 615 14.14 24.44 -34.92
C GLU A 615 12.82 24.04 -35.58
N GLU A 616 11.80 23.73 -34.77
CA GLU A 616 10.46 23.34 -35.26
C GLU A 616 9.51 24.53 -35.44
N ARG A 617 9.97 25.75 -35.11
CA ARG A 617 9.20 27.00 -35.19
C ARG A 617 7.84 26.93 -34.48
N LEU A 618 7.83 26.33 -33.29
CA LEU A 618 6.63 26.13 -32.48
C LEU A 618 6.19 27.43 -31.82
N LYS A 619 4.91 27.50 -31.45
CA LYS A 619 4.39 28.60 -30.62
C LYS A 619 4.83 28.38 -29.17
N THR A 620 5.84 29.14 -28.73
CA THR A 620 6.54 28.98 -27.44
C THR A 620 5.61 28.75 -26.25
N GLY A 621 4.64 29.64 -26.00
CA GLY A 621 3.78 29.52 -24.82
C GLY A 621 2.87 28.27 -24.81
N LEU A 622 2.46 27.77 -25.98
CA LEU A 622 1.67 26.53 -26.06
C LEU A 622 2.56 25.29 -25.93
N ALA A 623 3.77 25.33 -26.49
CA ALA A 623 4.75 24.26 -26.34
C ALA A 623 5.24 24.12 -24.89
N GLU A 624 5.39 25.24 -24.17
CA GLU A 624 5.80 25.27 -22.76
C GLU A 624 4.71 24.68 -21.87
N GLN A 625 3.45 25.10 -22.06
CA GLN A 625 2.33 24.50 -21.34
C GLN A 625 2.19 23.00 -21.64
N PHE A 626 2.34 22.61 -22.91
CA PHE A 626 2.27 21.21 -23.31
C PHE A 626 3.31 20.35 -22.61
N ILE A 627 4.57 20.81 -22.52
CA ILE A 627 5.62 20.02 -21.90
C ILE A 627 5.48 19.97 -20.37
N ILE A 628 5.03 21.06 -19.73
CA ILE A 628 4.68 21.08 -18.30
C ILE A 628 3.60 20.05 -18.00
N ASP A 629 2.55 20.02 -18.83
CA ASP A 629 1.46 19.05 -18.70
C ASP A 629 1.99 17.62 -18.88
N CYS A 630 2.86 17.36 -19.87
CA CYS A 630 3.47 16.04 -20.07
C CYS A 630 4.29 15.57 -18.86
N PHE A 631 5.10 16.44 -18.23
CA PHE A 631 5.84 16.09 -17.01
C PHE A 631 4.93 15.86 -15.81
N LYS A 632 3.82 16.58 -15.72
CA LYS A 632 2.82 16.41 -14.65
C LYS A 632 2.01 15.13 -14.83
N GLU A 633 1.65 14.80 -16.07
CA GLU A 633 0.85 13.64 -16.46
C GLU A 633 1.70 12.35 -16.57
N GLY A 634 3.01 12.49 -16.78
CA GLY A 634 3.97 11.39 -16.80
C GLY A 634 4.07 10.66 -18.14
N TYR A 635 3.56 11.24 -19.23
CA TYR A 635 3.72 10.74 -20.60
C TYR A 635 3.57 11.88 -21.62
N VAL A 636 4.02 11.66 -22.86
CA VAL A 636 3.79 12.61 -23.96
C VAL A 636 2.51 12.24 -24.69
N ASP A 637 1.50 13.10 -24.59
CA ASP A 637 0.21 12.90 -25.25
C ASP A 637 0.33 13.08 -26.77
N THR A 638 0.12 12.00 -27.51
CA THR A 638 0.21 11.96 -28.98
C THR A 638 -1.13 12.24 -29.67
N ASP A 639 -2.23 12.15 -28.93
CA ASP A 639 -3.60 12.15 -29.44
C ASP A 639 -4.40 13.31 -28.87
N GLY A 640 -4.30 14.46 -29.54
CA GLY A 640 -5.10 15.62 -29.18
C GLY A 640 -4.91 16.83 -30.08
N THR A 641 -5.77 17.82 -29.88
CA THR A 641 -5.69 19.15 -30.51
C THR A 641 -4.55 20.01 -29.92
N ARG A 642 -3.98 19.62 -28.78
CA ARG A 642 -2.90 20.35 -28.08
C ARG A 642 -1.65 20.45 -28.94
N ILE A 643 -1.13 19.32 -29.44
CA ILE A 643 0.03 19.31 -30.36
C ILE A 643 -0.26 20.10 -31.63
N VAL A 644 -1.44 19.90 -32.21
CA VAL A 644 -1.89 20.60 -33.43
C VAL A 644 -1.88 22.11 -33.25
N SER A 645 -2.24 22.61 -32.06
CA SER A 645 -2.37 24.04 -31.79
C SER A 645 -1.03 24.80 -31.76
N MET A 646 0.08 24.11 -31.44
CA MET A 646 1.43 24.69 -31.36
C MET A 646 2.23 24.60 -32.66
N LEU A 647 1.81 23.79 -33.63
CA LEU A 647 2.50 23.64 -34.91
C LEU A 647 2.40 24.90 -35.80
N PRO A 648 3.44 25.21 -36.58
CA PRO A 648 3.38 26.26 -37.59
C PRO A 648 2.50 25.86 -38.79
N PRO A 649 2.01 26.84 -39.58
CA PRO A 649 1.25 26.55 -40.79
C PRO A 649 2.14 25.89 -41.85
N VAL A 650 1.58 24.91 -42.56
CA VAL A 650 2.27 24.22 -43.67
C VAL A 650 1.96 24.92 -44.99
N SER A 651 2.96 25.01 -45.87
CA SER A 651 2.81 25.61 -47.20
C SER A 651 1.72 24.89 -48.01
N ARG A 652 0.92 25.67 -48.74
CA ARG A 652 -0.12 25.16 -49.66
C ARG A 652 0.46 24.34 -50.83
N PHE A 653 1.77 24.41 -51.05
CA PHE A 653 2.49 23.67 -52.09
C PHE A 653 3.26 22.46 -51.55
N ALA A 654 3.11 22.15 -50.26
CA ALA A 654 3.75 20.99 -49.66
C ALA A 654 3.01 19.68 -50.03
N PRO A 655 3.70 18.52 -50.02
CA PRO A 655 3.07 17.22 -50.16
C PRO A 655 1.90 17.02 -49.19
N SER A 656 0.89 16.24 -49.57
CA SER A 656 -0.33 16.03 -48.77
C SER A 656 -0.08 15.46 -47.37
N ASN A 657 1.05 14.76 -47.17
CA ASN A 657 1.48 14.19 -45.90
C ASN A 657 2.44 15.08 -45.10
N ALA A 658 2.80 16.27 -45.59
CA ALA A 658 3.81 17.12 -44.95
C ALA A 658 3.40 17.58 -43.53
N TYR A 659 2.10 17.78 -43.31
CA TYR A 659 1.56 18.12 -41.99
C TYR A 659 1.68 16.97 -40.99
N GLU A 660 1.32 15.75 -41.40
CA GLU A 660 1.41 14.55 -40.56
C GLU A 660 2.87 14.18 -40.24
N LEU A 661 3.78 14.34 -41.21
CA LEU A 661 5.21 14.15 -41.00
C LEU A 661 5.78 15.15 -39.99
N MET A 662 5.37 16.42 -40.07
CA MET A 662 5.78 17.44 -39.09
C MET A 662 5.23 17.14 -37.70
N LYS A 663 3.95 16.78 -37.59
CA LYS A 663 3.34 16.36 -36.32
C LYS A 663 4.13 15.21 -35.70
N SER A 664 4.40 14.16 -36.49
CA SER A 664 5.11 12.96 -36.03
C SER A 664 6.54 13.29 -35.59
N ARG A 665 7.24 14.17 -36.31
CA ARG A 665 8.59 14.63 -35.95
C ARG A 665 8.61 15.41 -34.64
N VAL A 666 7.66 16.32 -34.44
CA VAL A 666 7.56 17.13 -33.21
C VAL A 666 7.20 16.26 -32.01
N VAL A 667 6.27 15.31 -32.18
CA VAL A 667 5.94 14.30 -31.16
C VAL A 667 7.18 13.52 -30.74
N GLU A 668 7.92 13.00 -31.71
CA GLU A 668 9.12 12.20 -31.44
C GLU A 668 10.20 13.02 -30.72
N ARG A 669 10.40 14.28 -31.10
CA ARG A 669 11.33 15.19 -30.40
C ARG A 669 10.91 15.47 -28.96
N PHE A 670 9.63 15.72 -28.70
CA PHE A 670 9.16 15.92 -27.33
C PHE A 670 9.18 14.62 -26.52
N ARG A 671 8.97 13.46 -27.15
CA ARG A 671 9.14 12.15 -26.51
C ARG A 671 10.57 11.92 -26.09
N GLN A 672 11.53 12.16 -26.99
CA GLN A 672 12.95 12.07 -26.69
C GLN A 672 13.35 13.05 -25.58
N TYR A 673 12.87 14.30 -25.62
CA TYR A 673 13.10 15.28 -24.56
C TYR A 673 12.50 14.83 -23.22
N PHE A 674 11.27 14.31 -23.24
CA PHE A 674 10.60 13.81 -22.05
C PHE A 674 11.34 12.61 -21.44
N ASP A 675 11.62 11.58 -22.23
CA ASP A 675 12.33 10.36 -21.80
C ASP A 675 13.74 10.71 -21.29
N ARG A 676 14.38 11.72 -21.89
CA ARG A 676 15.69 12.21 -21.48
C ARG A 676 15.68 12.86 -20.10
N PHE A 677 14.65 13.64 -19.75
CA PHE A 677 14.62 14.41 -18.50
C PHE A 677 13.62 13.90 -17.44
N ILE A 678 12.93 12.79 -17.71
CA ILE A 678 12.01 12.20 -16.73
C ILE A 678 12.79 11.66 -15.52
N GLY A 679 12.31 12.02 -14.32
CA GLY A 679 12.96 11.67 -13.05
C GLY A 679 14.13 12.59 -12.66
N MET A 680 14.37 13.69 -13.39
CA MET A 680 15.42 14.68 -13.12
C MET A 680 14.90 16.09 -12.87
#